data_AF-A0A7L3CYE2-F1
#
_entry.id   AF-A0A7L3CYE2-F1
#
_cell.length_a   1.000
_cell.length_b   1.000
_cell.length_c   1.000
_cell.angle_alpha   90.00
_cell.angle_beta   90.00
_cell.angle_gamma   90.00
#
_symmetry.space_group_name_H-M   'P 1'
#
loop_
_entity.id
_entity.type
_entity.pdbx_description
1 polymer ?
#
loop_
_entity_poly.entity_id
_entity_poly.type
_entity_poly.pdbx_seq_one_letter_code
_entity_poly.pdbx_strand_id
1 'polypeptide(L)'
;KSIKSDVSVTLVRVEYNGAMLGDSSKADVLPDGTANYNFMTCFECSPDGPNSWDDLAQKPVLLTVIELLQREKKQKEKTVPLGQAVVDLLPLLQGQCSFKVSAPLYAVPTPPLESLHPEAKGGLEVTVCVEEPLLSAAQLSNGNFLSVTLEAAYSVPEAFASAGPSQNYMACLQVPAVGEKEFPLLFKNGTLKLAGEKEPLPRPKKWPLANIMAPGALSIPNSFIVGGPYEDEDGELNKREDREFRIQAESMKRIVWDTERRCYLDPAAVVILQKRIAECQYWPVEVCKMTVASPSKGKTSKADKGDEDKQIFFHGVAYVNMVPLLCPGVKQIRGAFRVFTYQDSEVFEKTKCQHSVFRDLRAQLSLTKEGPWTPGISTPLSRAVPNKTQKEDTEKSTKDKDSNRRVRSGEVYRHRVAPCPHEITTLREHCLSSQQYVEAGTFLVMEIKLDKALVPKRLPEELARRVKQMIPPRPPLPPRTAGAKKAVEDYHNHVMSIAVAILSEYHELFGKQLPDQGVIDHQTLEEQKRQLNFELNNSGKYFAFKEQLKYAVVKIVREKYLKTTAFETQEQFQAFLSELYVYLTDQMHVALNQLLFEEAASPVPPCRVTEEQLWLFAREAEANKDYQLASLYHQQRLGQDQHNIQYWLDYGAFCLLLQETTKAQECFRQALSLDPHRIQSLLLCGIVAVVLQRYEEAEIFFENACCLEPSSIVAWTLSGLFYELQDNNIQAEMAFREAKKLLQAQLAKERSIPEAAEGEGGKKPIPAAYLRSPSPDPEKSLPGNTRQNQEVPWERARSTDVCFSLLCHGFYTVLLGFVCPRQGPGPCFCFRNKKPGLGLMETRFLTAPSPVSGLSQPPCTIFMKTVEFLMKANAVQFVHMALAHELLNLPGGASCAYYLALAQTALLREDFSKCEECLREAVRIDYMNPNVWAQKGHLCYLKKDFGEAKECYERTIGFVEDAADMHLVYLRLGSIYLEEKE
;
A
#
# COMPACT_ATOMS: atom_id res chain seq x y z
N LYS A 1 11.14 73.69 29.36
CA LYS A 1 12.56 73.51 28.94
C LYS A 1 12.67 72.12 28.34
N SER A 2 13.18 71.99 27.11
CA SER A 2 13.54 70.75 26.42
C SER A 2 12.89 69.45 26.95
N ILE A 3 11.75 69.07 26.38
CA ILE A 3 11.48 67.65 26.18
C ILE A 3 12.52 67.20 25.17
N LYS A 4 13.53 66.44 25.60
CA LYS A 4 14.26 65.59 24.67
C LYS A 4 13.29 64.48 24.28
N SER A 5 13.01 64.35 22.98
CA SER A 5 12.67 63.04 22.45
C SER A 5 13.91 62.16 22.63
N ASP A 6 13.84 61.15 23.49
CA ASP A 6 14.91 60.14 23.57
C ASP A 6 14.80 59.26 22.33
N VAL A 7 15.46 59.71 21.26
CA VAL A 7 15.73 58.92 20.07
C VAL A 7 16.69 57.81 20.50
N SER A 8 16.16 56.59 20.60
CA SER A 8 16.97 55.40 20.81
C SER A 8 17.78 55.14 19.55
N VAL A 9 19.07 54.85 19.73
CA VAL A 9 20.01 54.59 18.65
C VAL A 9 20.39 53.12 18.70
N THR A 10 20.09 52.40 17.62
CA THR A 10 20.28 50.96 17.53
C THR A 10 21.32 50.58 16.49
N LEU A 11 21.85 49.37 16.60
CA LEU A 11 22.60 48.68 15.54
C LEU A 11 22.17 47.21 15.47
N VAL A 12 22.38 46.59 14.31
CA VAL A 12 22.24 45.14 14.12
C VAL A 12 23.62 44.51 14.06
N ARG A 13 23.83 43.51 14.90
CA ARG A 13 24.99 42.63 14.89
C ARG A 13 24.66 41.31 14.19
N VAL A 14 25.53 40.86 13.30
CA VAL A 14 25.35 39.62 12.54
C VAL A 14 26.43 38.62 12.93
N GLU A 15 26.00 37.44 13.36
CA GLU A 15 26.87 36.33 13.80
C GLU A 15 26.46 35.03 13.07
N TYR A 16 27.45 34.25 12.63
CA TYR A 16 27.24 32.93 12.03
C TYR A 16 28.32 31.96 12.50
N ASN A 17 27.96 30.73 12.83
CA ASN A 17 28.89 29.67 13.25
C ASN A 17 29.84 30.05 14.42
N GLY A 18 29.43 31.01 15.27
CA GLY A 18 30.25 31.57 16.35
C GLY A 18 31.25 32.65 15.93
N ALA A 19 31.30 33.01 14.64
CA ALA A 19 32.08 34.12 14.11
C ALA A 19 31.21 35.39 13.96
N MET A 20 31.82 36.54 14.26
CA MET A 20 31.26 37.86 13.98
C MET A 20 31.36 38.18 12.48
N LEU A 21 30.23 38.37 11.80
CA LEU A 21 30.18 38.79 10.39
C LEU A 21 30.13 40.32 10.23
N GLY A 22 29.72 41.05 11.26
CA GLY A 22 29.80 42.51 11.30
C GLY A 22 28.73 43.18 12.16
N ASP A 23 28.89 44.49 12.34
CA ASP A 23 27.91 45.40 12.96
C ASP A 23 27.44 46.42 11.93
N SER A 24 26.15 46.77 11.93
CA SER A 24 25.60 47.82 11.08
C SER A 24 26.08 49.21 11.47
N SER A 25 25.88 50.19 10.57
CA SER A 25 25.83 51.59 10.98
C SER A 25 24.79 51.80 12.08
N LYS A 26 25.07 52.75 12.98
CA LYS A 26 24.13 53.23 13.99
C LYS A 26 22.93 53.86 13.29
N ALA A 27 21.71 53.45 13.62
CA ALA A 27 20.47 53.98 13.08
C ALA A 27 19.62 54.62 14.19
N ASP A 28 18.99 55.74 13.88
CA ASP A 28 17.99 56.37 14.74
C ASP A 28 16.65 55.67 14.56
N VAL A 29 15.99 55.28 15.65
CA VAL A 29 14.64 54.71 15.59
C VAL A 29 13.62 55.82 15.33
N LEU A 30 12.78 55.64 14.31
CA LEU A 30 11.75 56.60 13.93
C LEU A 30 10.56 56.59 14.91
N PRO A 31 9.73 57.66 14.96
CA PRO A 31 8.59 57.74 15.88
C PRO A 31 7.49 56.69 15.67
N ASP A 32 7.51 55.96 14.56
CA ASP A 32 6.64 54.82 14.27
C ASP A 32 7.21 53.46 14.75
N GLY A 33 8.40 53.47 15.35
CA GLY A 33 9.11 52.27 15.83
C GLY A 33 9.96 51.58 14.77
N THR A 34 10.04 52.10 13.54
CA THR A 34 10.86 51.53 12.46
C THR A 34 12.30 52.04 12.49
N ALA A 35 13.24 51.23 11.99
CA ALA A 35 14.62 51.63 11.79
C ALA A 35 15.17 50.92 10.54
N ASN A 36 15.81 51.66 9.63
CA ASN A 36 16.47 51.07 8.46
C ASN A 36 17.99 51.09 8.64
N TYR A 37 18.59 49.90 8.68
CA TYR A 37 20.02 49.70 8.88
C TYR A 37 20.83 49.64 7.58
N ASN A 38 20.18 49.39 6.41
CA ASN A 38 20.79 49.21 5.08
C ASN A 38 22.11 48.39 5.09
N PHE A 39 22.20 47.36 5.94
CA PHE A 39 23.44 46.62 6.18
C PHE A 39 23.56 45.40 5.25
N MET A 40 24.77 45.15 4.77
CA MET A 40 25.13 44.01 3.95
C MET A 40 26.42 43.38 4.51
N THR A 41 26.43 42.06 4.65
CA THR A 41 27.62 41.26 4.97
C THR A 41 27.54 39.92 4.24
N CYS A 42 28.69 39.28 4.04
CA CYS A 42 28.85 38.02 3.32
C CYS A 42 29.86 37.11 4.03
N PHE A 43 29.76 35.82 3.81
CA PHE A 43 30.73 34.83 4.29
C PHE A 43 30.94 33.73 3.25
N GLU A 44 32.14 33.18 3.20
CA GLU A 44 32.46 32.07 2.32
C GLU A 44 31.86 30.76 2.85
N CYS A 45 31.31 29.95 1.94
CA CYS A 45 30.85 28.59 2.21
C CYS A 45 31.39 27.64 1.15
N SER A 46 31.82 26.45 1.57
CA SER A 46 32.41 25.43 0.71
C SER A 46 32.40 24.08 1.45
N PRO A 47 32.33 22.93 0.76
CA PRO A 47 32.18 21.63 1.40
C PRO A 47 33.32 21.30 2.38
N ASP A 48 34.58 21.60 2.00
CA ASP A 48 35.77 21.40 2.84
C ASP A 48 36.09 22.62 3.75
N GLY A 49 35.24 23.64 3.74
CA GLY A 49 35.46 24.91 4.44
C GLY A 49 35.09 24.91 5.92
N PRO A 50 35.28 26.04 6.62
CA PRO A 50 34.81 26.22 8.00
C PRO A 50 33.28 26.34 8.11
N ASN A 51 32.59 26.52 6.98
CA ASN A 51 31.14 26.63 6.84
C ASN A 51 30.68 25.62 5.78
N SER A 52 30.56 24.35 6.18
CA SER A 52 30.17 23.25 5.31
C SER A 52 28.67 23.28 4.95
N TRP A 53 28.23 22.42 4.02
CA TRP A 53 26.80 22.27 3.71
C TRP A 53 25.99 21.75 4.92
N ASP A 54 26.58 20.94 5.80
CA ASP A 54 25.92 20.50 7.04
C ASP A 54 25.86 21.63 8.09
N ASP A 55 26.85 22.53 8.13
CA ASP A 55 26.77 23.75 8.94
C ASP A 55 25.64 24.67 8.46
N LEU A 56 25.50 24.85 7.15
CA LEU A 56 24.39 25.61 6.55
C LEU A 56 23.02 24.96 6.81
N ALA A 57 22.95 23.62 6.85
CA ALA A 57 21.72 22.90 7.18
C ALA A 57 21.36 22.97 8.68
N GLN A 58 22.36 22.97 9.57
CA GLN A 58 22.17 22.82 11.02
C GLN A 58 22.22 24.14 11.81
N LYS A 59 22.86 25.19 11.29
CA LYS A 59 23.13 26.44 12.01
C LYS A 59 22.48 27.62 11.28
N PRO A 60 21.65 28.43 11.96
CA PRO A 60 21.09 29.65 11.37
C PRO A 60 22.05 30.84 11.52
N VAL A 61 21.75 31.93 10.82
CA VAL A 61 22.35 33.25 11.10
C VAL A 61 21.64 33.88 12.30
N LEU A 62 22.42 34.45 13.22
CA LEU A 62 21.92 35.18 14.39
C LEU A 62 22.02 36.69 14.14
N LEU A 63 20.91 37.39 14.40
CA LEU A 63 20.78 38.84 14.20
C LEU A 63 20.40 39.50 15.52
N THR A 64 21.36 40.15 16.18
CA THR A 64 21.17 40.76 17.50
C THR A 64 21.00 42.27 17.37
N VAL A 65 19.83 42.80 17.76
CA VAL A 65 19.56 44.24 17.82
C VAL A 65 20.08 44.79 19.15
N ILE A 66 20.94 45.80 19.09
CA ILE A 66 21.65 46.36 20.24
C ILE A 66 21.36 47.86 20.34
N GLU A 67 20.90 48.32 21.50
CA GLU A 67 20.72 49.73 21.84
C GLU A 67 22.02 50.34 22.39
N LEU A 68 22.24 51.62 22.09
CA LEU A 68 23.39 52.41 22.52
C LEU A 68 22.96 53.50 23.51
N LEU A 69 23.22 53.27 24.79
CA LEU A 69 22.88 54.24 25.84
C LEU A 69 23.77 55.50 25.76
N GLN A 70 23.16 56.68 25.89
CA GLN A 70 23.85 57.96 25.76
C GLN A 70 25.01 58.12 26.78
N ARG A 71 26.11 58.70 26.31
CA ARG A 71 27.42 58.61 26.98
C ARG A 71 27.65 59.73 28.00
N GLU A 72 27.65 59.38 29.28
CA GLU A 72 28.24 60.24 30.31
C GLU A 72 29.77 60.30 30.19
N LYS A 73 30.35 61.47 30.53
CA LYS A 73 31.73 61.81 30.15
C LYS A 73 32.76 60.87 30.78
N LYS A 74 33.59 60.25 29.91
CA LYS A 74 34.76 59.37 30.17
C LYS A 74 34.53 57.85 30.36
N GLN A 75 33.32 57.29 30.27
CA GLN A 75 33.17 55.83 30.14
C GLN A 75 33.19 55.35 28.67
N LYS A 76 33.32 54.01 28.48
CA LYS A 76 33.01 53.34 27.20
C LYS A 76 31.49 53.42 26.92
N GLU A 77 31.08 53.29 25.67
CA GLU A 77 29.65 53.19 25.33
C GLU A 77 29.05 51.92 25.98
N LYS A 78 27.84 52.03 26.54
CA LYS A 78 27.11 50.90 27.11
C LYS A 78 26.11 50.38 26.09
N THR A 79 26.39 49.21 25.56
CA THR A 79 25.54 48.44 24.64
C THR A 79 24.58 47.55 25.41
N VAL A 80 23.29 47.56 25.07
CA VAL A 80 22.28 46.64 25.63
C VAL A 80 21.64 45.84 24.50
N PRO A 81 21.68 44.49 24.50
CA PRO A 81 20.95 43.70 23.52
C PRO A 81 19.44 43.81 23.80
N LEU A 82 18.68 44.37 22.87
CA LEU A 82 17.22 44.48 22.96
C LEU A 82 16.54 43.16 22.59
N GLY A 83 17.01 42.54 21.51
CA GLY A 83 16.40 41.33 20.96
C GLY A 83 17.30 40.61 19.97
N GLN A 84 16.95 39.36 19.69
CA GLN A 84 17.63 38.51 18.73
C GLN A 84 16.61 37.85 17.79
N ALA A 85 16.90 37.91 16.49
CA ALA A 85 16.18 37.23 15.42
C ALA A 85 17.10 36.19 14.77
N VAL A 86 16.50 35.24 14.05
CA VAL A 86 17.18 34.04 13.55
C VAL A 86 16.73 33.76 12.12
N VAL A 87 17.68 33.47 11.22
CA VAL A 87 17.42 33.18 9.81
C VAL A 87 17.93 31.79 9.45
N ASP A 88 17.01 30.93 9.02
CA ASP A 88 17.30 29.58 8.52
C ASP A 88 17.87 29.66 7.10
N LEU A 89 18.97 28.94 6.83
CA LEU A 89 19.66 28.93 5.53
C LEU A 89 19.31 27.72 4.65
N LEU A 90 18.49 26.79 5.15
CA LEU A 90 18.04 25.62 4.41
C LEU A 90 17.47 25.91 2.99
N PRO A 91 16.74 27.02 2.73
CA PRO A 91 16.24 27.34 1.39
C PRO A 91 17.33 27.44 0.30
N LEU A 92 18.56 27.84 0.65
CA LEU A 92 19.68 27.90 -0.28
C LEU A 92 20.12 26.51 -0.73
N LEU A 93 20.20 25.56 0.21
CA LEU A 93 20.53 24.17 -0.06
C LEU A 93 19.40 23.45 -0.82
N GLN A 94 18.15 23.89 -0.65
CA GLN A 94 17.01 23.46 -1.49
C GLN A 94 17.02 24.06 -2.91
N GLY A 95 18.05 24.83 -3.28
CA GLY A 95 18.27 25.37 -4.63
C GLY A 95 17.76 26.79 -4.88
N GLN A 96 17.28 27.51 -3.86
CA GLN A 96 16.89 28.91 -4.02
C GLN A 96 18.13 29.82 -4.01
N CYS A 97 18.33 30.62 -5.06
CA CYS A 97 19.47 31.54 -5.12
C CYS A 97 19.24 32.85 -4.34
N SER A 98 17.99 33.21 -4.05
CA SER A 98 17.64 34.40 -3.26
C SER A 98 16.26 34.26 -2.62
N PHE A 99 16.14 34.64 -1.34
CA PHE A 99 14.88 34.63 -0.60
C PHE A 99 14.79 35.77 0.43
N LYS A 100 13.57 36.14 0.81
CA LYS A 100 13.28 37.25 1.73
C LYS A 100 12.48 36.75 2.92
N VAL A 101 12.86 37.15 4.14
CA VAL A 101 12.29 36.66 5.41
C VAL A 101 11.99 37.84 6.32
N SER A 102 10.79 37.87 6.91
CA SER A 102 10.47 38.69 8.08
C SER A 102 10.77 37.87 9.33
N ALA A 103 11.98 38.00 9.86
CA ALA A 103 12.46 37.22 10.98
C ALA A 103 11.95 37.81 12.31
N PRO A 104 11.21 37.05 13.15
CA PRO A 104 10.67 37.58 14.41
C PRO A 104 11.77 37.95 15.39
N LEU A 105 11.62 39.11 16.04
CA LEU A 105 12.58 39.64 17.01
C LEU A 105 12.14 39.28 18.45
N TYR A 106 12.84 38.34 19.06
CA TYR A 106 12.60 37.91 20.44
C TYR A 106 13.42 38.72 21.43
N ALA A 107 12.82 39.18 22.53
CA ALA A 107 13.52 39.97 23.54
C ALA A 107 14.65 39.16 24.22
N VAL A 108 15.81 39.81 24.44
CA VAL A 108 16.91 39.23 25.24
C VAL A 108 16.67 39.56 26.73
N PRO A 109 16.63 38.58 27.64
CA PRO A 109 16.39 38.86 29.06
C PRO A 109 17.52 39.68 29.70
N THR A 110 17.18 40.85 30.26
CA THR A 110 18.11 41.68 31.04
C THR A 110 17.71 41.67 32.52
N PRO A 111 18.64 41.39 33.45
CA PRO A 111 18.34 41.52 34.88
C PRO A 111 18.08 43.00 35.22
N PRO A 112 17.05 43.33 36.02
CA PRO A 112 16.33 42.46 36.94
C PRO A 112 14.91 42.05 36.50
N LEU A 113 14.55 42.15 35.21
CA LEU A 113 13.16 41.97 34.77
C LEU A 113 12.82 40.50 34.52
N GLU A 114 12.52 39.77 35.61
CA GLU A 114 11.81 38.49 35.53
C GLU A 114 10.36 38.70 35.03
N SER A 115 9.75 37.65 34.46
CA SER A 115 8.44 37.63 33.78
C SER A 115 8.22 38.58 32.58
N LEU A 116 8.80 38.20 31.44
CA LEU A 116 8.27 38.55 30.11
C LEU A 116 7.92 37.27 29.33
N HIS A 117 6.74 37.22 28.72
CA HIS A 117 6.35 36.12 27.83
C HIS A 117 7.25 36.06 26.57
N PRO A 118 7.51 34.87 26.01
CA PRO A 118 8.38 34.68 24.84
C PRO A 118 7.72 35.08 23.50
N GLU A 119 6.90 36.13 23.50
CA GLU A 119 6.26 36.67 22.31
C GLU A 119 7.23 37.60 21.54
N ALA A 120 7.18 37.56 20.21
CA ALA A 120 8.00 38.42 19.36
C ALA A 120 7.47 39.86 19.41
N LYS A 121 8.34 40.82 19.72
CA LYS A 121 7.95 42.24 19.90
C LYS A 121 8.07 43.10 18.63
N GLY A 122 8.43 42.45 17.51
CA GLY A 122 8.65 43.06 16.20
C GLY A 122 9.30 42.03 15.26
N GLY A 123 9.83 42.49 14.14
CA GLY A 123 10.58 41.66 13.20
C GLY A 123 11.64 42.45 12.44
N LEU A 124 12.65 41.74 11.92
CA LEU A 124 13.64 42.26 10.99
C LEU A 124 13.33 41.71 9.60
N GLU A 125 13.25 42.57 8.60
CA GLU A 125 13.18 42.13 7.21
C GLU A 125 14.59 41.89 6.66
N VAL A 126 14.85 40.67 6.20
CA VAL A 126 16.18 40.19 5.78
C VAL A 126 16.06 39.60 4.38
N THR A 127 17.04 39.91 3.51
CA THR A 127 17.19 39.25 2.21
C THR A 127 18.50 38.48 2.22
N VAL A 128 18.47 37.21 1.81
CA VAL A 128 19.65 36.34 1.71
C VAL A 128 19.76 35.86 0.28
N CYS A 129 20.95 35.95 -0.31
CA CYS A 129 21.20 35.56 -1.70
C CYS A 129 22.60 35.00 -1.91
N VAL A 130 22.76 34.26 -3.00
CA VAL A 130 24.01 33.65 -3.51
C VAL A 130 24.00 33.83 -5.04
N GLU A 131 25.18 34.01 -5.64
CA GLU A 131 25.31 34.27 -7.09
C GLU A 131 24.93 33.05 -7.95
N GLU A 132 25.23 31.83 -7.48
CA GLU A 132 24.91 30.56 -8.12
C GLU A 132 24.30 29.55 -7.12
N PRO A 133 23.57 28.50 -7.57
CA PRO A 133 23.05 27.46 -6.67
C PRO A 133 24.18 26.71 -5.94
N LEU A 134 24.06 26.56 -4.62
CA LEU A 134 25.08 25.90 -3.78
C LEU A 134 25.30 24.40 -4.08
N LEU A 135 24.35 23.76 -4.78
CA LEU A 135 24.40 22.36 -5.18
C LEU A 135 24.09 22.25 -6.68
N SER A 136 24.80 21.36 -7.38
CA SER A 136 24.56 21.11 -8.80
C SER A 136 23.18 20.51 -9.06
N ALA A 137 22.64 20.65 -10.27
CA ALA A 137 21.33 20.11 -10.63
C ALA A 137 21.20 18.59 -10.38
N ALA A 138 22.29 17.82 -10.52
CA ALA A 138 22.31 16.38 -10.22
C ALA A 138 22.34 16.07 -8.71
N GLN A 139 23.02 16.89 -7.92
CA GLN A 139 22.99 16.82 -6.45
C GLN A 139 21.64 17.25 -5.88
N LEU A 140 21.01 18.25 -6.49
CA LEU A 140 19.64 18.66 -6.19
C LEU A 140 18.61 17.64 -6.66
N SER A 141 18.80 16.90 -7.75
CA SER A 141 17.84 15.89 -8.21
C SER A 141 17.95 14.59 -7.43
N ASN A 142 19.17 14.07 -7.24
CA ASN A 142 19.42 12.71 -6.74
C ASN A 142 19.84 12.67 -5.27
N GLY A 143 20.26 13.80 -4.69
CA GLY A 143 20.52 13.94 -3.26
C GLY A 143 19.24 14.20 -2.46
N ASN A 144 19.38 14.16 -1.14
CA ASN A 144 18.27 14.24 -0.19
C ASN A 144 18.67 15.03 1.07
N PHE A 145 17.70 15.54 1.82
CA PHE A 145 17.95 16.17 3.12
C PHE A 145 17.37 15.29 4.22
N LEU A 146 18.17 15.00 5.25
CA LEU A 146 17.81 14.17 6.39
C LEU A 146 17.65 15.04 7.64
N SER A 147 16.41 15.22 8.07
CA SER A 147 16.03 15.77 9.38
C SER A 147 15.80 14.63 10.37
N VAL A 148 16.47 14.65 11.52
CA VAL A 148 16.14 13.79 12.66
C VAL A 148 15.74 14.66 13.84
N THR A 149 14.51 14.49 14.32
CA THR A 149 14.00 15.13 15.54
C THR A 149 14.08 14.13 16.69
N LEU A 150 14.84 14.44 17.73
CA LEU A 150 14.76 13.72 19.01
C LEU A 150 13.82 14.49 19.94
N GLU A 151 12.67 13.90 20.26
CA GLU A 151 11.70 14.53 21.17
C GLU A 151 12.14 14.35 22.61
N ALA A 152 11.99 13.13 23.14
CA ALA A 152 12.13 12.83 24.56
C ALA A 152 12.38 11.33 24.82
N ALA A 153 13.00 11.05 25.96
CA ALA A 153 13.06 9.72 26.57
C ALA A 153 12.07 9.68 27.74
N TYR A 154 11.14 8.73 27.71
CA TYR A 154 10.09 8.55 28.72
C TYR A 154 10.37 7.34 29.61
N SER A 155 9.79 7.33 30.81
CA SER A 155 10.00 6.29 31.83
C SER A 155 11.49 6.03 32.12
N VAL A 156 12.23 7.09 32.46
CA VAL A 156 13.68 7.02 32.67
C VAL A 156 14.05 6.47 34.06
N PRO A 157 15.22 5.82 34.23
CA PRO A 157 15.61 5.16 35.49
C PRO A 157 15.54 6.07 36.73
N GLU A 158 15.14 5.51 37.88
CA GLU A 158 14.95 6.31 39.10
C GLU A 158 16.21 7.03 39.57
N ALA A 159 17.38 6.44 39.31
CA ALA A 159 18.72 7.01 39.56
C ALA A 159 19.00 8.33 38.81
N PHE A 160 18.10 8.77 37.93
CA PHE A 160 18.15 10.10 37.33
C PHE A 160 17.47 11.10 38.28
N ALA A 161 18.31 11.73 39.11
CA ALA A 161 17.94 12.79 40.05
C ALA A 161 18.54 14.14 39.64
N SER A 162 17.81 15.22 39.91
CA SER A 162 18.24 16.60 39.68
C SER A 162 19.31 17.10 40.66
N ALA A 163 19.49 16.42 41.80
CA ALA A 163 20.52 16.74 42.79
C ALA A 163 21.87 16.08 42.41
N GLY A 164 22.73 16.82 41.70
CA GLY A 164 24.09 16.40 41.37
C GLY A 164 24.85 17.46 40.57
N PRO A 165 26.14 17.22 40.23
CA PRO A 165 26.86 18.05 39.26
C PRO A 165 26.16 17.99 37.89
N SER A 166 26.35 19.01 37.05
CA SER A 166 25.70 19.14 35.74
C SER A 166 25.81 17.88 34.89
N GLN A 167 24.69 17.18 34.73
CA GLN A 167 24.58 15.91 33.99
C GLN A 167 24.20 16.22 32.54
N ASN A 168 24.93 15.67 31.58
CA ASN A 168 24.59 15.78 30.17
C ASN A 168 23.99 14.46 29.67
N TYR A 169 22.72 14.50 29.33
CA TYR A 169 22.02 13.41 28.65
C TYR A 169 22.23 13.57 27.15
N MET A 170 22.94 12.60 26.56
CA MET A 170 23.31 12.58 25.15
C MET A 170 22.67 11.38 24.46
N ALA A 171 22.36 11.55 23.18
CA ALA A 171 21.98 10.46 22.30
C ALA A 171 22.67 10.65 20.95
N CYS A 172 22.99 9.59 20.23
CA CYS A 172 23.57 9.71 18.90
C CYS A 172 23.24 8.54 17.97
N LEU A 173 23.35 8.81 16.67
CA LEU A 173 23.22 7.85 15.59
C LEU A 173 24.20 8.19 14.48
N GLN A 174 24.70 7.18 13.78
CA GLN A 174 25.53 7.36 12.58
C GLN A 174 24.66 7.66 11.36
N VAL A 175 25.20 8.44 10.42
CA VAL A 175 24.61 8.71 9.10
C VAL A 175 25.66 8.36 8.03
N PRO A 176 25.30 7.69 6.92
CA PRO A 176 26.22 7.46 5.82
C PRO A 176 26.68 8.78 5.19
N ALA A 177 27.97 8.90 4.90
CA ALA A 177 28.55 10.01 4.16
C ALA A 177 29.39 9.48 2.99
N VAL A 178 30.01 10.36 2.20
CA VAL A 178 30.79 9.97 1.03
C VAL A 178 32.16 9.42 1.47
N GLY A 179 32.29 8.09 1.46
CA GLY A 179 33.52 7.35 1.79
C GLY A 179 33.31 6.34 2.93
N GLU A 180 34.41 5.81 3.49
CA GLU A 180 34.37 4.82 4.58
C GLU A 180 34.11 5.43 5.98
N LYS A 181 33.79 6.73 6.06
CA LYS A 181 33.59 7.45 7.33
C LYS A 181 32.13 7.82 7.53
N GLU A 182 31.50 7.23 8.54
CA GLU A 182 30.14 7.57 8.96
C GLU A 182 30.14 8.82 9.84
N PHE A 183 29.11 9.67 9.70
CA PHE A 183 29.01 10.94 10.42
C PHE A 183 28.07 10.81 11.64
N PRO A 184 28.50 11.15 12.87
CA PRO A 184 27.68 11.00 14.06
C PRO A 184 26.77 12.21 14.32
N LEU A 185 25.45 12.06 14.15
CA LEU A 185 24.47 13.04 14.64
C LEU A 185 24.32 12.92 16.16
N LEU A 186 24.87 13.90 16.88
CA LEU A 186 24.99 13.90 18.33
C LEU A 186 24.07 14.92 19.01
N PHE A 187 23.01 14.44 19.66
CA PHE A 187 22.12 15.20 20.52
C PHE A 187 22.75 15.38 21.91
N LYS A 188 22.66 16.61 22.45
CA LYS A 188 23.28 17.00 23.73
C LYS A 188 22.28 17.80 24.58
N ASN A 189 22.60 17.95 25.86
CA ASN A 189 21.94 18.86 26.80
C ASN A 189 20.43 18.54 27.01
N GLY A 190 20.07 17.25 27.03
CA GLY A 190 18.70 16.82 27.33
C GLY A 190 18.26 17.32 28.71
N THR A 191 17.06 17.91 28.79
CA THR A 191 16.53 18.50 30.02
C THR A 191 15.70 17.45 30.78
N LEU A 192 16.14 17.06 31.98
CA LEU A 192 15.37 16.19 32.86
C LEU A 192 14.16 16.96 33.43
N LYS A 193 12.95 16.56 33.04
CA LYS A 193 11.69 17.00 33.65
C LYS A 193 11.23 15.95 34.66
N LEU A 194 10.85 16.42 35.85
CA LEU A 194 10.23 15.59 36.87
C LEU A 194 8.76 15.31 36.50
N ALA A 195 8.11 14.42 37.26
CA ALA A 195 6.71 14.07 37.06
C ALA A 195 5.80 15.32 37.06
N GLY A 196 4.88 15.38 36.10
CA GLY A 196 4.07 16.55 35.81
C GLY A 196 3.34 16.42 34.48
N GLU A 197 2.50 17.39 34.17
CA GLU A 197 1.50 17.33 33.09
C GLU A 197 2.11 17.04 31.69
N LYS A 198 1.24 16.50 30.81
CA LYS A 198 1.51 16.28 29.39
C LYS A 198 1.86 17.61 28.73
N GLU A 199 2.89 17.62 27.88
CA GLU A 199 3.26 18.85 27.19
C GLU A 199 2.24 19.23 26.11
N PRO A 200 1.90 20.53 25.98
CA PRO A 200 0.98 20.99 24.96
C PRO A 200 1.56 20.71 23.57
N LEU A 201 0.67 20.37 22.64
CA LEU A 201 0.97 20.11 21.25
C LEU A 201 0.07 20.99 20.38
N PRO A 202 0.58 21.62 19.30
CA PRO A 202 1.97 21.54 18.82
C PRO A 202 2.97 22.32 19.70
N ARG A 203 4.24 21.88 19.72
CA ARG A 203 5.36 22.60 20.37
C ARG A 203 6.54 22.79 19.40
N PRO A 204 7.27 23.91 19.45
CA PRO A 204 8.34 24.18 18.47
C PRO A 204 9.54 23.23 18.63
N LYS A 205 10.14 22.85 17.50
CA LYS A 205 11.45 22.18 17.50
C LYS A 205 12.56 23.20 17.75
N LYS A 206 13.68 22.75 18.30
CA LYS A 206 14.79 23.61 18.75
C LYS A 206 16.07 23.38 17.96
N TRP A 207 16.84 24.45 17.78
CA TRP A 207 18.20 24.39 17.26
C TRP A 207 19.13 23.63 18.23
N PRO A 208 20.10 22.83 17.74
CA PRO A 208 21.03 22.09 18.58
C PRO A 208 22.20 22.96 19.11
N LEU A 209 21.91 24.22 19.47
CA LEU A 209 22.88 25.27 19.79
C LEU A 209 22.68 25.81 21.22
N ALA A 210 23.78 26.04 21.94
CA ALA A 210 23.77 26.54 23.32
C ALA A 210 23.95 28.07 23.46
N ASN A 211 24.28 28.77 22.37
CA ASN A 211 24.82 30.13 22.41
C ASN A 211 23.78 31.22 22.05
N ILE A 212 22.50 30.87 21.90
CA ILE A 212 21.42 31.80 21.54
C ILE A 212 20.98 32.57 22.79
N MET A 213 20.91 33.91 22.69
CA MET A 213 20.71 34.81 23.83
C MET A 213 19.24 35.03 24.20
N ALA A 214 18.32 34.96 23.23
CA ALA A 214 16.88 35.07 23.47
C ALA A 214 16.23 33.68 23.53
N PRO A 215 15.53 33.29 24.62
CA PRO A 215 14.92 31.95 24.71
C PRO A 215 13.93 31.61 23.59
N GLY A 216 13.19 32.60 23.06
CA GLY A 216 12.29 32.38 21.91
C GLY A 216 13.04 32.00 20.61
N ALA A 217 14.23 32.57 20.42
CA ALA A 217 15.10 32.35 19.27
C ALA A 217 15.75 30.95 19.22
N LEU A 218 15.64 30.15 20.30
CA LEU A 218 16.02 28.74 20.28
C LEU A 218 15.12 27.89 19.36
N SER A 219 13.94 28.40 19.00
CA SER A 219 12.97 27.73 18.14
C SER A 219 13.36 27.77 16.67
N ILE A 220 13.12 26.68 15.95
CA ILE A 220 13.26 26.61 14.49
C ILE A 220 12.01 27.22 13.85
N PRO A 221 12.12 28.25 12.98
CA PRO A 221 10.97 28.85 12.31
C PRO A 221 10.16 27.80 11.55
N ASN A 222 8.83 27.83 11.72
CA ASN A 222 7.87 26.93 11.06
C ASN A 222 8.06 25.42 11.28
N SER A 223 8.95 24.98 12.17
CA SER A 223 9.17 23.55 12.48
C SER A 223 8.62 23.19 13.86
N PHE A 224 7.58 22.34 13.88
CA PHE A 224 6.85 21.97 15.08
C PHE A 224 6.79 20.46 15.26
N ILE A 225 6.76 20.03 16.51
CA ILE A 225 6.34 18.70 16.92
C ILE A 225 4.81 18.72 17.01
N VAL A 226 4.16 17.90 16.18
CA VAL A 226 2.71 17.76 16.10
C VAL A 226 2.32 16.42 16.70
N GLY A 227 1.22 16.38 17.46
CA GLY A 227 0.69 15.13 18.01
C GLY A 227 -0.03 14.28 16.97
N GLY A 228 0.00 12.96 17.16
CA GLY A 228 -0.81 12.00 16.42
C GLY A 228 -1.24 10.84 17.32
N PRO A 229 -2.17 9.97 16.86
CA PRO A 229 -2.46 8.71 17.56
C PRO A 229 -1.23 7.80 17.53
N TYR A 230 -0.89 7.19 18.67
CA TYR A 230 0.26 6.28 18.77
C TYR A 230 0.08 4.97 17.97
N GLU A 231 -1.15 4.62 17.57
CA GLU A 231 -1.44 3.45 16.72
C GLU A 231 -0.92 3.66 15.27
N ASP A 232 -0.67 4.90 14.86
CA ASP A 232 -0.08 5.27 13.56
C ASP A 232 1.47 5.41 13.60
N GLU A 233 2.12 5.15 14.72
CA GLU A 233 3.58 5.28 14.86
C GLU A 233 4.35 4.03 14.40
N ASP A 234 5.50 4.23 13.76
CA ASP A 234 6.43 3.17 13.30
C ASP A 234 7.22 2.47 14.44
N GLY A 235 6.88 2.78 15.69
CA GLY A 235 7.57 2.31 16.89
C GLY A 235 7.09 0.94 17.39
N GLU A 236 7.82 0.37 18.33
CA GLU A 236 7.45 -0.90 18.98
C GLU A 236 6.21 -0.77 19.90
N LEU A 237 5.95 0.45 20.41
CA LEU A 237 4.91 0.77 21.39
C LEU A 237 3.63 1.35 20.74
N ASN A 238 3.19 0.76 19.62
CA ASN A 238 2.02 1.19 18.87
C ASN A 238 0.74 0.33 19.11
N LYS A 239 0.83 -0.72 19.94
CA LYS A 239 -0.32 -1.60 20.21
C LYS A 239 -1.27 -1.02 21.25
N ARG A 240 -2.51 -1.53 21.26
CA ARG A 240 -3.52 -1.22 22.28
C ARG A 240 -3.08 -1.58 23.70
N GLU A 241 -2.28 -2.65 23.84
CA GLU A 241 -1.67 -3.07 25.10
C GLU A 241 -0.69 -2.01 25.66
N ASP A 242 0.08 -1.34 24.79
CA ASP A 242 1.03 -0.31 25.20
C ASP A 242 0.36 1.04 25.53
N ARG A 243 -0.94 1.22 25.23
CA ARG A 243 -1.69 2.49 25.38
C ARG A 243 -1.62 3.06 26.80
N GLU A 244 -1.96 2.23 27.78
CA GLU A 244 -2.04 2.67 29.19
C GLU A 244 -0.65 3.00 29.72
N PHE A 245 0.35 2.18 29.39
CA PHE A 245 1.75 2.42 29.70
C PHE A 245 2.27 3.74 29.07
N ARG A 246 1.95 4.00 27.80
CA ARG A 246 2.31 5.25 27.11
C ARG A 246 1.71 6.48 27.79
N ILE A 247 0.44 6.43 28.18
CA ILE A 247 -0.25 7.52 28.91
C ILE A 247 0.37 7.72 30.31
N GLN A 248 0.66 6.63 31.03
CA GLN A 248 1.30 6.70 32.34
C GLN A 248 2.71 7.31 32.25
N ALA A 249 3.50 6.88 31.28
CA ALA A 249 4.88 7.31 31.07
C ALA A 249 5.01 8.80 30.71
N GLU A 250 3.99 9.41 30.08
CA GLU A 250 3.94 10.87 29.90
C GLU A 250 3.95 11.63 31.22
N SER A 251 3.30 11.11 32.26
CA SER A 251 3.20 11.74 33.59
C SER A 251 4.43 11.50 34.48
N MET A 252 5.33 10.59 34.09
CA MET A 252 6.51 10.18 34.84
C MET A 252 7.74 11.09 34.56
N LYS A 253 8.87 10.82 35.21
CA LYS A 253 10.17 11.44 34.89
C LYS A 253 10.50 11.20 33.41
N ARG A 254 10.93 12.25 32.70
CA ARG A 254 11.31 12.20 31.28
C ARG A 254 12.48 13.14 30.98
N ILE A 255 13.32 12.79 30.01
CA ILE A 255 14.34 13.69 29.47
C ILE A 255 13.80 14.25 28.16
N VAL A 256 13.81 15.56 27.97
CA VAL A 256 13.30 16.23 26.77
C VAL A 256 14.42 17.00 26.08
N TRP A 257 14.55 16.82 24.76
CA TRP A 257 15.42 17.60 23.90
C TRP A 257 14.58 18.55 23.02
N ASP A 258 13.58 18.02 22.31
CA ASP A 258 12.83 18.68 21.23
C ASP A 258 13.72 19.20 20.08
N THR A 259 14.93 18.68 19.91
CA THR A 259 15.90 19.21 18.94
C THR A 259 15.78 18.53 17.59
N GLU A 260 15.73 19.32 16.52
CA GLU A 260 15.94 18.86 15.14
C GLU A 260 17.43 18.92 14.81
N ARG A 261 17.96 17.88 14.14
CA ARG A 261 19.26 17.90 13.47
C ARG A 261 19.08 17.62 11.99
N ARG A 262 19.71 18.44 11.16
CA ARG A 262 19.67 18.34 9.69
C ARG A 262 21.06 18.02 9.15
N CYS A 263 21.10 17.30 8.04
CA CYS A 263 22.30 17.03 7.24
C CYS A 263 21.93 16.80 5.77
N TYR A 264 22.88 17.01 4.86
CA TYR A 264 22.72 16.75 3.43
C TYR A 264 23.25 15.36 3.07
N LEU A 265 22.45 14.60 2.32
CA LEU A 265 22.85 13.32 1.74
C LEU A 265 23.14 13.51 0.25
N ASP A 266 24.43 13.51 -0.08
CA ASP A 266 24.92 13.39 -1.47
C ASP A 266 24.34 12.13 -2.14
N PRO A 267 24.09 12.11 -3.46
CA PRO A 267 23.58 10.94 -4.18
C PRO A 267 24.29 9.60 -3.84
N ALA A 268 25.60 9.61 -3.59
CA ALA A 268 26.31 8.39 -3.17
C ALA A 268 25.90 7.92 -1.76
N ALA A 269 25.73 8.85 -0.82
CA ALA A 269 25.28 8.56 0.55
C ALA A 269 23.84 8.04 0.60
N VAL A 270 22.96 8.54 -0.29
CA VAL A 270 21.58 8.05 -0.42
C VAL A 270 21.54 6.56 -0.80
N VAL A 271 22.39 6.13 -1.75
CA VAL A 271 22.48 4.71 -2.16
C VAL A 271 23.07 3.83 -1.05
N ILE A 272 24.07 4.32 -0.30
CA ILE A 272 24.61 3.60 0.86
C ILE A 272 23.54 3.45 1.96
N LEU A 273 22.74 4.49 2.21
CA LEU A 273 21.63 4.45 3.16
C LEU A 273 20.57 3.43 2.75
N GLN A 274 20.10 3.47 1.49
CA GLN A 274 19.16 2.48 0.95
C GLN A 274 19.66 1.05 1.15
N LYS A 275 20.91 0.78 0.75
CA LYS A 275 21.54 -0.55 0.87
C LYS A 275 21.62 -1.02 2.33
N ARG A 276 22.10 -0.18 3.24
CA ARG A 276 22.27 -0.55 4.65
C ARG A 276 20.94 -0.78 5.37
N ILE A 277 19.88 -0.04 5.02
CA ILE A 277 18.52 -0.32 5.52
C ILE A 277 18.05 -1.70 5.04
N ALA A 278 18.27 -2.06 3.78
CA ALA A 278 17.91 -3.37 3.25
C ALA A 278 18.71 -4.53 3.88
N GLU A 279 20.00 -4.31 4.19
CA GLU A 279 20.88 -5.33 4.80
C GLU A 279 20.69 -5.50 6.33
N CYS A 280 20.30 -4.44 7.04
CA CYS A 280 20.29 -4.41 8.51
C CYS A 280 18.89 -4.28 9.14
N GLN A 281 17.92 -3.68 8.43
CA GLN A 281 16.58 -3.29 8.89
C GLN A 281 16.56 -2.23 10.01
N TYR A 282 17.32 -2.47 11.08
CA TYR A 282 17.40 -1.64 12.28
C TYR A 282 18.62 -0.72 12.27
N TRP A 283 18.43 0.48 12.80
CA TRP A 283 19.48 1.49 13.01
C TRP A 283 19.70 1.71 14.51
N PRO A 284 20.96 1.72 14.99
CA PRO A 284 21.23 1.95 16.40
C PRO A 284 21.16 3.43 16.73
N VAL A 285 20.41 3.76 17.78
CA VAL A 285 20.43 5.07 18.43
C VAL A 285 20.95 4.87 19.84
N GLU A 286 22.23 5.17 20.06
CA GLU A 286 22.87 5.06 21.36
C GLU A 286 22.42 6.20 22.28
N VAL A 287 22.22 5.91 23.57
CA VAL A 287 21.90 6.89 24.62
C VAL A 287 22.89 6.72 25.76
N CYS A 288 23.37 7.84 26.32
CA CYS A 288 24.20 7.80 27.53
C CYS A 288 24.07 9.03 28.42
N LYS A 289 24.50 8.88 29.67
CA LYS A 289 24.68 9.94 30.66
C LYS A 289 26.17 10.22 30.88
N MET A 290 26.59 11.46 30.72
CA MET A 290 27.98 11.90 30.94
C MET A 290 28.03 13.07 31.94
N THR A 291 29.05 13.10 32.78
CA THR A 291 29.32 14.20 33.73
C THR A 291 30.00 15.38 33.04
N VAL A 292 29.56 16.60 33.33
CA VAL A 292 30.22 17.84 32.84
C VAL A 292 30.98 18.50 33.98
N ALA A 293 32.30 18.67 33.81
CA ALA A 293 33.15 19.40 34.73
C ALA A 293 32.82 20.90 34.75
N SER A 294 32.81 21.52 35.93
CA SER A 294 32.52 22.95 36.07
C SER A 294 33.76 23.82 35.83
N PRO A 295 33.62 25.00 35.18
CA PRO A 295 34.74 25.90 34.89
C PRO A 295 35.18 26.66 36.15
N SER A 296 35.91 25.97 37.04
CA SER A 296 36.39 26.56 38.29
C SER A 296 37.51 27.59 38.05
N LYS A 297 37.37 28.79 38.64
CA LYS A 297 38.36 29.88 38.53
C LYS A 297 39.57 29.67 39.44
N GLY A 298 40.43 28.72 39.02
CA GLY A 298 41.88 28.75 39.18
C GLY A 298 42.49 28.80 40.59
N LYS A 299 43.20 27.72 40.95
CA LYS A 299 44.57 27.80 41.51
C LYS A 299 45.34 26.50 41.27
N THR A 300 46.66 26.55 41.41
CA THR A 300 47.59 25.51 40.97
C THR A 300 47.83 24.42 41.99
N SER A 301 47.56 23.16 41.63
CA SER A 301 48.22 21.97 42.19
C SER A 301 48.33 20.89 41.11
N LYS A 302 49.48 20.21 41.02
CA LYS A 302 49.69 19.03 40.14
C LYS A 302 49.50 17.76 40.96
N ALA A 303 48.49 16.95 40.65
CA ALA A 303 48.42 15.52 40.97
C ALA A 303 47.35 14.85 40.09
N ASP A 304 47.54 13.56 39.78
CA ASP A 304 46.68 12.75 38.90
C ASP A 304 45.16 12.88 39.16
N LYS A 305 44.48 13.55 38.23
CA LYS A 305 43.03 13.47 37.98
C LYS A 305 42.77 13.67 36.49
N GLY A 306 43.20 12.70 35.67
CA GLY A 306 43.11 12.79 34.21
C GLY A 306 41.91 12.09 33.58
N ASP A 307 41.36 11.05 34.22
CA ASP A 307 40.60 10.01 33.51
C ASP A 307 39.18 9.72 34.10
N GLU A 308 38.93 10.03 35.38
CA GLU A 308 37.60 9.85 35.98
C GLU A 308 36.53 10.79 35.39
N ASP A 309 36.93 12.01 34.97
CA ASP A 309 36.03 13.08 34.53
C ASP A 309 35.26 12.80 33.21
N LYS A 310 35.53 11.67 32.54
CA LYS A 310 34.96 11.32 31.22
C LYS A 310 34.29 9.93 31.18
N GLN A 311 33.88 9.42 32.34
CA GLN A 311 33.18 8.14 32.42
C GLN A 311 31.77 8.23 31.78
N ILE A 312 31.48 7.29 30.87
CA ILE A 312 30.14 7.10 30.29
C ILE A 312 29.35 6.26 31.29
N PHE A 313 28.17 6.71 31.70
CA PHE A 313 27.25 5.95 32.55
C PHE A 313 25.94 5.68 31.80
N PHE A 314 25.23 4.62 32.19
CA PHE A 314 23.93 4.23 31.61
C PHE A 314 24.00 4.18 30.09
N HIS A 315 24.70 3.19 29.53
CA HIS A 315 24.86 3.08 28.08
C HIS A 315 23.75 2.18 27.51
N GLY A 316 22.79 2.81 26.84
CA GLY A 316 21.65 2.15 26.22
C GLY A 316 21.66 2.27 24.69
N VAL A 317 20.85 1.46 24.03
CA VAL A 317 20.61 1.51 22.58
C VAL A 317 19.13 1.29 22.28
N ALA A 318 18.55 2.12 21.41
CA ALA A 318 17.27 1.86 20.77
C ALA A 318 17.50 1.38 19.34
N TYR A 319 16.69 0.41 18.89
CA TYR A 319 16.76 -0.15 17.53
C TYR A 319 15.63 0.45 16.68
N VAL A 320 15.93 1.47 15.89
CA VAL A 320 14.95 2.14 15.02
C VAL A 320 14.77 1.33 13.74
N ASN A 321 13.57 0.81 13.48
CA ASN A 321 13.27 0.14 12.21
C ASN A 321 13.19 1.19 11.08
N MET A 322 14.15 1.16 10.16
CA MET A 322 14.25 2.10 9.03
C MET A 322 13.59 1.57 7.75
N VAL A 323 13.20 0.29 7.73
CA VAL A 323 12.58 -0.38 6.56
C VAL A 323 11.39 0.40 5.97
N PRO A 324 10.51 1.08 6.73
CA PRO A 324 9.39 1.83 6.14
C PRO A 324 9.83 2.95 5.18
N LEU A 325 11.06 3.48 5.31
CA LEU A 325 11.60 4.49 4.38
C LEU A 325 11.94 3.92 2.98
N LEU A 326 12.02 2.60 2.82
CA LEU A 326 12.17 1.92 1.53
C LEU A 326 10.81 1.69 0.81
N CYS A 327 9.70 2.10 1.42
CA CYS A 327 8.37 1.94 0.83
C CYS A 327 8.09 3.09 -0.15
N PRO A 328 7.55 2.82 -1.36
CA PRO A 328 7.38 3.82 -2.41
C PRO A 328 6.58 5.06 -1.97
N GLY A 329 7.25 6.21 -1.93
CA GLY A 329 6.67 7.50 -1.55
C GLY A 329 6.73 7.84 -0.05
N VAL A 330 7.17 6.93 0.82
CA VAL A 330 7.33 7.23 2.25
C VAL A 330 8.52 8.18 2.45
N LYS A 331 8.25 9.32 3.09
CA LYS A 331 9.24 10.37 3.38
C LYS A 331 9.64 10.46 4.85
N GLN A 332 8.89 9.84 5.75
CA GLN A 332 9.00 10.06 7.19
C GLN A 332 8.62 8.80 7.94
N ILE A 333 9.35 8.53 9.02
CA ILE A 333 8.94 7.63 10.09
C ILE A 333 8.91 8.41 11.41
N ARG A 334 8.01 8.04 12.32
CA ARG A 334 7.97 8.58 13.68
C ARG A 334 7.44 7.53 14.64
N GLY A 335 8.12 7.33 15.75
CA GLY A 335 7.61 6.41 16.76
C GLY A 335 8.35 6.34 18.08
N ALA A 336 7.82 5.46 18.92
CA ALA A 336 8.34 5.13 20.24
C ALA A 336 9.13 3.80 20.22
N PHE A 337 10.45 3.89 20.45
CA PHE A 337 11.39 2.79 20.36
C PHE A 337 11.95 2.46 21.76
N ARG A 338 11.91 1.19 22.19
CA ARG A 338 12.38 0.78 23.53
C ARG A 338 13.92 0.88 23.60
N VAL A 339 14.44 1.24 24.78
CA VAL A 339 15.88 1.34 25.06
C VAL A 339 16.36 0.08 25.78
N PHE A 340 17.28 -0.63 25.15
CA PHE A 340 17.93 -1.83 25.67
C PHE A 340 19.33 -1.51 26.22
N THR A 341 19.95 -2.46 26.90
CA THR A 341 21.36 -2.39 27.30
C THR A 341 22.26 -2.36 26.06
N TYR A 342 23.24 -1.45 26.02
CA TYR A 342 24.25 -1.51 24.95
C TYR A 342 25.13 -2.76 25.12
N GLN A 343 25.20 -3.59 24.08
CA GLN A 343 26.05 -4.78 24.00
C GLN A 343 26.66 -4.87 22.59
N ASP A 344 27.99 -4.80 22.47
CA ASP A 344 28.68 -4.77 21.16
C ASP A 344 28.27 -5.94 20.24
N SER A 345 28.05 -7.14 20.79
CA SER A 345 27.63 -8.33 20.02
C SER A 345 26.20 -8.21 19.47
N GLU A 346 25.23 -7.79 20.28
CA GLU A 346 23.84 -7.67 19.86
C GLU A 346 23.66 -6.53 18.85
N VAL A 347 24.35 -5.41 19.07
CA VAL A 347 24.37 -4.26 18.15
C VAL A 347 25.00 -4.67 16.82
N PHE A 348 26.13 -5.39 16.83
CA PHE A 348 26.74 -5.89 15.58
C PHE A 348 25.86 -6.92 14.87
N GLU A 349 25.24 -7.87 15.59
CA GLU A 349 24.35 -8.86 14.99
C GLU A 349 23.15 -8.21 14.29
N LYS A 350 22.48 -7.24 14.94
CA LYS A 350 21.31 -6.54 14.39
C LYS A 350 21.64 -5.49 13.34
N THR A 351 22.71 -4.71 13.53
CA THR A 351 22.92 -3.45 12.76
C THR A 351 24.23 -3.40 11.95
N LYS A 352 25.08 -4.44 12.07
CA LYS A 352 26.44 -4.55 11.49
C LYS A 352 27.44 -3.46 11.92
N CYS A 353 27.05 -2.55 12.81
CA CYS A 353 27.93 -1.54 13.41
C CYS A 353 28.97 -2.23 14.31
N GLN A 354 30.25 -2.00 14.07
CA GLN A 354 31.34 -2.74 14.74
C GLN A 354 31.72 -2.15 16.11
N HIS A 355 31.54 -0.84 16.31
CA HIS A 355 31.99 -0.10 17.49
C HIS A 355 30.94 0.94 17.92
N SER A 356 30.91 1.26 19.23
CA SER A 356 30.08 2.35 19.78
C SER A 356 30.57 3.72 19.33
N VAL A 357 29.65 4.56 18.88
CA VAL A 357 29.90 5.96 18.52
C VAL A 357 30.47 6.73 19.70
N PHE A 358 29.95 6.52 20.92
CA PHE A 358 30.46 7.19 22.12
C PHE A 358 31.86 6.70 22.55
N ARG A 359 32.26 5.49 22.17
CA ARG A 359 33.62 4.97 22.41
C ARG A 359 34.65 5.72 21.56
N ASP A 360 34.37 5.93 20.28
CA ASP A 360 35.25 6.66 19.36
C ASP A 360 35.23 8.18 19.64
N LEU A 361 34.05 8.73 19.95
CA LEU A 361 33.89 10.14 20.34
C LEU A 361 34.71 10.49 21.60
N ARG A 362 34.89 9.54 22.54
CA ARG A 362 35.75 9.71 23.72
C ARG A 362 37.19 10.10 23.34
N ALA A 363 37.71 9.56 22.24
CA ALA A 363 39.05 9.84 21.73
C ALA A 363 39.17 11.18 20.98
N GLN A 364 38.05 11.81 20.60
CA GLN A 364 38.01 13.13 19.96
C GLN A 364 37.76 14.24 21.00
N LEU A 365 36.91 13.96 22.00
CA LEU A 365 36.65 14.82 23.16
C LEU A 365 37.83 14.91 24.16
N SER A 366 38.92 14.19 23.93
CA SER A 366 40.19 14.32 24.66
C SER A 366 41.16 15.33 24.02
N LEU A 367 41.04 15.61 22.72
CA LEU A 367 41.93 16.51 21.98
C LEU A 367 41.40 17.95 21.85
N THR A 368 40.08 18.14 21.94
CA THR A 368 39.45 19.44 21.65
C THR A 368 39.44 20.36 22.87
N LYS A 369 40.42 21.28 22.95
CA LYS A 369 40.15 22.62 23.52
C LYS A 369 39.34 23.42 22.50
N GLU A 370 38.47 24.31 22.99
CA GLU A 370 37.50 25.01 22.14
C GLU A 370 38.15 25.79 20.99
N GLY A 371 37.75 25.43 19.77
CA GLY A 371 38.17 26.04 18.50
C GLY A 371 37.42 25.38 17.34
N PRO A 372 37.20 26.06 16.20
CA PRO A 372 36.45 25.50 15.08
C PRO A 372 37.15 24.29 14.44
N TRP A 373 36.37 23.32 13.95
CA TRP A 373 36.88 22.22 13.14
C TRP A 373 37.07 22.65 11.68
N THR A 374 38.15 22.18 11.06
CA THR A 374 38.34 22.15 9.59
C THR A 374 39.00 20.82 9.19
N PRO A 375 38.56 20.13 8.13
CA PRO A 375 39.05 18.80 7.77
C PRO A 375 40.37 18.85 6.97
N GLY A 376 41.51 18.89 7.67
CA GLY A 376 42.83 18.86 7.05
C GLY A 376 43.24 17.46 6.53
N ILE A 377 43.43 17.32 5.22
CA ILE A 377 43.95 16.10 4.58
C ILE A 377 45.47 15.99 4.76
N SER A 378 45.98 14.83 5.19
CA SER A 378 47.38 14.44 4.96
C SER A 378 47.60 12.93 4.97
N THR A 379 47.86 12.34 3.79
CA THR A 379 48.48 11.02 3.63
C THR A 379 50.03 11.11 3.69
N PRO A 380 50.76 10.02 3.94
CA PRO A 380 52.15 10.08 4.44
C PRO A 380 53.25 10.11 3.35
N LEU A 381 54.50 10.27 3.83
CA LEU A 381 55.82 10.25 3.13
C LEU A 381 56.23 11.59 2.47
N SER A 382 57.34 12.24 2.83
CA SER A 382 58.67 11.62 2.78
C SER A 382 59.84 12.43 3.42
N ARG A 383 60.74 11.71 4.09
CA ARG A 383 62.22 11.76 3.99
C ARG A 383 62.96 13.12 4.10
N ALA A 384 63.47 13.45 5.28
CA ALA A 384 64.60 14.40 5.47
C ALA A 384 65.62 13.90 6.52
N VAL A 385 66.91 14.15 6.23
CA VAL A 385 68.14 13.60 6.83
C VAL A 385 68.39 13.94 8.32
N PRO A 386 68.80 12.97 9.17
CA PRO A 386 69.52 13.23 10.43
C PRO A 386 71.06 13.19 10.23
N ASN A 387 71.84 13.92 11.04
CA ASN A 387 73.31 13.92 10.88
C ASN A 387 74.12 14.15 12.19
N LYS A 388 74.55 13.03 12.81
CA LYS A 388 75.65 12.89 13.81
C LYS A 388 75.46 13.60 15.18
N THR A 389 76.10 13.20 16.28
CA THR A 389 77.32 12.37 16.50
C THR A 389 77.19 11.37 17.67
N GLN A 390 77.76 10.15 17.50
CA GLN A 390 78.41 9.28 18.51
C GLN A 390 77.61 8.83 19.78
N LYS A 391 77.77 7.62 20.34
CA LYS A 391 78.92 6.68 20.35
C LYS A 391 78.49 5.19 20.48
N GLU A 392 79.37 4.26 20.07
CA GLU A 392 79.75 2.91 20.59
C GLU A 392 78.97 2.29 21.78
N ASP A 393 78.79 0.96 21.97
CA ASP A 393 79.35 -0.29 21.36
C ASP A 393 78.44 -1.53 21.76
N THR A 394 78.23 -2.64 20.99
CA THR A 394 79.06 -3.86 20.71
C THR A 394 79.18 -4.86 21.90
N GLU A 395 78.88 -6.19 21.86
CA GLU A 395 78.29 -7.13 20.87
C GLU A 395 77.89 -8.53 21.46
N LYS A 396 77.11 -9.37 20.71
CA LYS A 396 76.97 -10.87 20.78
C LYS A 396 76.36 -11.47 22.09
N SER A 397 76.08 -12.78 22.30
CA SER A 397 76.39 -14.06 21.60
C SER A 397 75.35 -15.21 21.84
N THR A 398 75.45 -16.30 21.03
CA THR A 398 75.07 -17.74 21.22
C THR A 398 74.09 -18.19 22.34
N LYS A 399 73.04 -19.02 22.11
CA LYS A 399 72.88 -20.34 21.41
C LYS A 399 73.39 -21.55 22.23
N ASP A 400 72.47 -22.43 22.68
CA ASP A 400 72.70 -23.89 22.76
C ASP A 400 71.40 -24.73 22.84
N LYS A 401 71.49 -26.07 22.72
CA LYS A 401 70.35 -26.95 22.31
C LYS A 401 70.54 -28.44 22.64
N ASP A 402 69.54 -29.08 23.28
CA ASP A 402 69.08 -30.48 23.03
C ASP A 402 67.80 -30.81 23.85
N SER A 403 66.75 -31.46 23.31
CA SER A 403 66.51 -32.91 23.10
C SER A 403 66.14 -33.68 24.39
N ASN A 404 65.18 -34.63 24.47
CA ASN A 404 64.23 -35.29 23.55
C ASN A 404 63.08 -35.87 24.47
N ARG A 405 61.77 -36.00 24.19
CA ARG A 405 61.09 -36.77 23.12
C ARG A 405 59.55 -36.79 23.34
N ARG A 406 58.77 -37.03 22.26
CA ARG A 406 57.41 -37.66 22.24
C ARG A 406 56.13 -36.83 22.54
N VAL A 407 55.58 -36.24 21.46
CA VAL A 407 54.15 -36.19 21.06
C VAL A 407 53.04 -36.16 22.13
N ARG A 408 52.28 -35.05 22.19
CA ARG A 408 50.80 -35.04 22.20
C ARG A 408 50.24 -33.71 21.68
N SER A 409 48.94 -33.71 21.38
CA SER A 409 48.16 -32.58 20.82
C SER A 409 48.20 -31.33 21.70
N GLY A 410 48.26 -30.15 21.07
CA GLY A 410 48.26 -28.87 21.78
C GLY A 410 46.85 -28.41 22.19
N GLU A 411 46.65 -28.19 23.48
CA GLU A 411 45.52 -27.43 24.02
C GLU A 411 45.91 -25.96 24.26
N VAL A 412 44.91 -25.08 24.28
CA VAL A 412 45.08 -23.65 24.56
C VAL A 412 45.29 -23.42 26.05
N TYR A 413 46.34 -22.69 26.45
CA TYR A 413 46.51 -22.21 27.82
C TYR A 413 46.88 -20.73 27.93
N ARG A 414 46.38 -20.12 29.01
CA ARG A 414 46.48 -18.68 29.31
C ARG A 414 47.80 -18.33 29.99
N HIS A 415 48.30 -17.12 29.76
CA HIS A 415 48.68 -16.24 30.86
C HIS A 415 47.74 -15.02 30.81
N ARG A 416 46.99 -14.68 31.85
CA ARG A 416 47.41 -14.19 33.18
C ARG A 416 48.19 -12.87 33.11
N VAL A 417 47.49 -11.81 32.72
CA VAL A 417 47.63 -10.52 33.43
C VAL A 417 46.93 -10.68 34.79
N ALA A 418 47.52 -10.15 35.87
CA ALA A 418 46.86 -10.07 37.16
C ALA A 418 46.00 -8.79 37.20
N PRO A 419 44.70 -8.85 37.54
CA PRO A 419 43.87 -7.67 37.55
C PRO A 419 44.24 -6.73 38.70
N CYS A 420 44.41 -5.45 38.40
CA CYS A 420 44.40 -4.42 39.44
C CYS A 420 42.98 -4.35 40.07
N PRO A 421 42.83 -4.24 41.40
CA PRO A 421 41.52 -4.31 42.07
C PRO A 421 40.53 -3.15 41.81
N HIS A 422 40.71 -2.36 40.75
CA HIS A 422 39.92 -1.13 40.47
C HIS A 422 39.13 -1.21 39.15
N GLU A 423 39.57 -2.03 38.17
CA GLU A 423 38.86 -2.19 36.89
C GLU A 423 37.69 -3.18 36.97
N ILE A 424 37.80 -4.22 37.81
CA ILE A 424 36.73 -5.23 37.97
C ILE A 424 35.49 -4.63 38.65
N THR A 425 35.67 -3.68 39.57
CA THR A 425 34.57 -3.03 40.28
C THR A 425 33.75 -2.14 39.35
N THR A 426 34.43 -1.27 38.59
CA THR A 426 33.79 -0.34 37.65
C THR A 426 33.04 -1.06 36.53
N LEU A 427 33.61 -2.13 35.94
CA LEU A 427 32.90 -2.95 34.95
C LEU A 427 31.60 -3.58 35.49
N ARG A 428 31.55 -3.89 36.79
CA ARG A 428 30.36 -4.47 37.43
C ARG A 428 29.26 -3.43 37.65
N GLU A 429 29.63 -2.19 37.96
CA GLU A 429 28.71 -1.06 38.16
C GLU A 429 28.15 -0.52 36.83
N HIS A 430 28.94 -0.52 35.74
CA HIS A 430 28.46 -0.16 34.40
C HIS A 430 27.41 -1.12 33.84
N CYS A 431 27.55 -2.41 34.13
CA CYS A 431 26.57 -3.43 33.73
C CYS A 431 25.25 -3.27 34.53
N LEU A 432 25.34 -3.10 35.85
CA LEU A 432 24.18 -2.93 36.73
C LEU A 432 23.42 -1.61 36.56
N SER A 433 24.09 -0.53 36.11
CA SER A 433 23.43 0.76 35.83
C SER A 433 22.69 0.74 34.49
N SER A 434 23.28 0.13 33.46
CA SER A 434 22.68 0.12 32.11
C SER A 434 21.43 -0.77 32.01
N GLN A 435 21.33 -1.82 32.84
CA GLN A 435 20.16 -2.71 32.88
C GLN A 435 18.87 -2.01 33.35
N GLN A 436 19.00 -0.89 34.06
CA GLN A 436 17.87 -0.11 34.60
C GLN A 436 16.99 0.51 33.51
N TYR A 437 17.47 0.68 32.27
CA TYR A 437 16.61 1.12 31.16
C TYR A 437 15.52 0.09 30.82
N VAL A 438 15.86 -1.19 30.88
CA VAL A 438 14.91 -2.28 30.61
C VAL A 438 13.95 -2.44 31.79
N GLU A 439 14.44 -2.32 33.02
CA GLU A 439 13.64 -2.38 34.25
C GLU A 439 12.65 -1.21 34.37
N ALA A 440 13.05 0.00 33.94
CA ALA A 440 12.19 1.17 33.90
C ALA A 440 11.27 1.22 32.66
N GLY A 441 11.45 0.32 31.69
CA GLY A 441 10.70 0.33 30.42
C GLY A 441 10.98 1.57 29.55
N THR A 442 12.19 2.14 29.63
CA THR A 442 12.53 3.41 28.97
C THR A 442 12.34 3.33 27.45
N PHE A 443 11.74 4.35 26.85
CA PHE A 443 11.60 4.47 25.39
C PHE A 443 11.92 5.87 24.88
N LEU A 444 12.50 5.96 23.69
CA LEU A 444 12.70 7.19 22.94
C LEU A 444 11.51 7.46 22.03
N VAL A 445 11.04 8.70 21.98
CA VAL A 445 10.20 9.19 20.89
C VAL A 445 11.06 10.02 19.95
N MET A 446 11.09 9.64 18.67
CA MET A 446 11.84 10.36 17.64
C MET A 446 11.17 10.25 16.27
N GLU A 447 11.53 11.19 15.41
CA GLU A 447 11.06 11.33 14.03
C GLU A 447 12.28 11.39 13.11
N ILE A 448 12.26 10.60 12.02
CA ILE A 448 13.25 10.68 10.95
C ILE A 448 12.49 11.05 9.68
N LYS A 449 12.88 12.17 9.07
CA LYS A 449 12.21 12.77 7.92
C LYS A 449 13.22 13.07 6.82
N LEU A 450 12.80 12.76 5.59
CA LEU A 450 13.51 13.05 4.36
C LEU A 450 12.71 14.08 3.53
N ASP A 451 13.40 14.94 2.80
CA ASP A 451 12.76 15.83 1.82
C ASP A 451 12.14 15.03 0.65
N LYS A 452 12.79 13.94 0.24
CA LYS A 452 12.34 13.00 -0.79
C LYS A 452 12.24 11.58 -0.24
N ALA A 453 11.31 10.79 -0.76
CA ALA A 453 11.25 9.36 -0.44
C ALA A 453 12.48 8.65 -1.00
N LEU A 454 13.03 7.66 -0.28
CA LEU A 454 14.19 6.89 -0.79
C LEU A 454 13.80 6.10 -2.04
N VAL A 455 12.56 5.60 -2.10
CA VAL A 455 11.97 5.00 -3.28
C VAL A 455 10.85 5.92 -3.78
N PRO A 456 10.93 6.50 -4.99
CA PRO A 456 9.85 7.33 -5.52
C PRO A 456 8.65 6.46 -5.87
N LYS A 457 7.44 6.89 -5.48
CA LYS A 457 6.19 6.26 -5.91
C LYS A 457 5.95 6.57 -7.40
N ARG A 458 5.60 5.55 -8.19
CA ARG A 458 5.23 5.71 -9.61
C ARG A 458 3.99 6.60 -9.71
N LEU A 459 3.96 7.51 -10.69
CA LEU A 459 2.85 8.44 -10.86
C LEU A 459 1.61 7.70 -11.40
N PRO A 460 0.38 7.98 -10.92
CA PRO A 460 -0.84 7.34 -11.43
C PRO A 460 -1.01 7.52 -12.95
N GLU A 461 -0.62 8.68 -13.47
CA GLU A 461 -0.59 9.00 -14.90
C GLU A 461 0.35 8.08 -15.69
N GLU A 462 1.50 7.70 -15.10
CA GLU A 462 2.44 6.78 -15.72
C GLU A 462 1.91 5.34 -15.71
N LEU A 463 1.30 4.91 -14.60
CA LEU A 463 0.67 3.60 -14.45
C LEU A 463 -0.51 3.45 -15.43
N ALA A 464 -1.38 4.44 -15.52
CA ALA A 464 -2.48 4.47 -16.49
C ALA A 464 -1.97 4.43 -17.94
N ARG A 465 -0.88 5.14 -18.26
CA ARG A 465 -0.21 5.08 -19.57
C ARG A 465 0.34 3.67 -19.87
N ARG A 466 1.00 3.02 -18.89
CA ARG A 466 1.51 1.64 -19.04
C ARG A 466 0.37 0.64 -19.24
N VAL A 467 -0.69 0.71 -18.44
CA VAL A 467 -1.89 -0.15 -18.61
C VAL A 467 -2.52 0.03 -20.00
N LYS A 468 -2.64 1.28 -20.48
CA LYS A 468 -3.15 1.57 -21.83
C LYS A 468 -2.23 1.08 -22.96
N GLN A 469 -0.94 0.89 -22.72
CA GLN A 469 -0.01 0.25 -23.66
C GLN A 469 -0.13 -1.28 -23.63
N MET A 470 -0.39 -1.88 -22.46
CA MET A 470 -0.64 -3.32 -22.31
C MET A 470 -2.01 -3.78 -22.85
N ILE A 471 -2.96 -2.85 -23.01
CA ILE A 471 -4.34 -3.12 -23.46
C ILE A 471 -4.69 -2.16 -24.60
N PRO A 472 -4.21 -2.41 -25.83
CA PRO A 472 -4.64 -1.65 -27.00
C PRO A 472 -6.13 -1.89 -27.27
N PRO A 473 -6.89 -0.87 -27.72
CA PRO A 473 -8.28 -1.05 -28.09
C PRO A 473 -8.38 -2.04 -29.26
N ARG A 474 -9.27 -3.02 -29.13
CA ARG A 474 -9.45 -4.06 -30.15
C ARG A 474 -9.86 -3.40 -31.48
N PRO A 475 -9.20 -3.70 -32.61
CA PRO A 475 -9.65 -3.16 -33.90
C PRO A 475 -11.09 -3.62 -34.17
N PRO A 476 -11.96 -2.75 -34.71
CA PRO A 476 -13.34 -3.12 -34.98
C PRO A 476 -13.36 -4.30 -35.95
N LEU A 477 -14.13 -5.34 -35.60
CA LEU A 477 -14.32 -6.48 -36.49
C LEU A 477 -14.86 -5.98 -37.84
N PRO A 478 -14.34 -6.46 -38.98
CA PRO A 478 -14.86 -6.07 -40.28
C PRO A 478 -16.36 -6.38 -40.31
N PRO A 479 -17.23 -5.41 -40.63
CA PRO A 479 -18.66 -5.59 -40.54
C PRO A 479 -19.08 -6.73 -41.47
N ARG A 480 -19.70 -7.79 -40.93
CA ARG A 480 -20.42 -8.79 -41.72
C ARG A 480 -21.45 -8.02 -42.56
N THR A 481 -21.21 -7.93 -43.87
CA THR A 481 -21.86 -6.92 -44.70
C THR A 481 -23.38 -7.10 -44.67
N ALA A 482 -24.12 -6.00 -44.48
CA ALA A 482 -25.57 -6.00 -44.66
C ALA A 482 -25.95 -6.46 -46.09
N GLY A 483 -25.04 -6.26 -47.05
CA GLY A 483 -25.10 -6.82 -48.41
C GLY A 483 -25.24 -8.34 -48.46
N ALA A 484 -24.68 -9.10 -47.50
CA ALA A 484 -24.82 -10.56 -47.46
C ALA A 484 -26.25 -11.00 -47.12
N LYS A 485 -26.90 -10.36 -46.13
CA LYS A 485 -28.33 -10.59 -45.83
C LYS A 485 -29.20 -10.15 -47.00
N LYS A 486 -28.97 -8.92 -47.49
CA LYS A 486 -29.71 -8.36 -48.61
C LYS A 486 -29.58 -9.18 -49.90
N ALA A 487 -28.43 -9.82 -50.16
CA ALA A 487 -28.26 -10.70 -51.31
C ALA A 487 -29.08 -11.99 -51.21
N VAL A 488 -29.35 -12.49 -50.00
CA VAL A 488 -30.22 -13.64 -49.73
C VAL A 488 -31.69 -13.22 -49.81
N GLU A 489 -32.06 -12.07 -49.24
CA GLU A 489 -33.39 -11.47 -49.38
C GLU A 489 -33.72 -11.19 -50.87
N ASP A 490 -32.79 -10.61 -51.63
CA ASP A 490 -32.93 -10.42 -53.08
C ASP A 490 -33.13 -11.77 -53.80
N TYR A 491 -32.39 -12.83 -53.41
CA TYR A 491 -32.54 -14.16 -53.99
C TYR A 491 -33.90 -14.79 -53.68
N HIS A 492 -34.38 -14.69 -52.43
CA HIS A 492 -35.73 -15.14 -52.04
C HIS A 492 -36.81 -14.44 -52.88
N ASN A 493 -36.73 -13.11 -53.02
CA ASN A 493 -37.65 -12.33 -53.84
C ASN A 493 -37.67 -12.78 -55.32
N HIS A 494 -36.51 -13.08 -55.91
CA HIS A 494 -36.45 -13.60 -57.29
C HIS A 494 -37.03 -15.03 -57.38
N VAL A 495 -36.73 -15.92 -56.42
CA VAL A 495 -37.32 -17.27 -56.37
C VAL A 495 -38.84 -17.21 -56.27
N MET A 496 -39.38 -16.36 -55.39
CA MET A 496 -40.83 -16.17 -55.23
C MET A 496 -41.47 -15.60 -56.50
N SER A 497 -40.87 -14.59 -57.13
CA SER A 497 -41.35 -14.00 -58.39
C SER A 497 -41.37 -15.03 -59.54
N ILE A 498 -40.33 -15.85 -59.66
CA ILE A 498 -40.24 -16.92 -60.66
C ILE A 498 -41.27 -18.02 -60.37
N ALA A 499 -41.48 -18.39 -59.10
CA ALA A 499 -42.51 -19.36 -58.71
C ALA A 499 -43.92 -18.89 -59.07
N VAL A 500 -44.27 -17.63 -58.76
CA VAL A 500 -45.56 -17.02 -59.15
C VAL A 500 -45.71 -17.01 -60.67
N ALA A 501 -44.66 -16.64 -61.42
CA ALA A 501 -44.70 -16.63 -62.88
C ALA A 501 -44.96 -18.05 -63.44
N ILE A 502 -44.22 -19.07 -62.99
CA ILE A 502 -44.42 -20.47 -63.39
C ILE A 502 -45.84 -20.96 -63.03
N LEU A 503 -46.37 -20.57 -61.87
CA LEU A 503 -47.74 -20.87 -61.47
C LEU A 503 -48.78 -20.17 -62.35
N SER A 504 -48.55 -18.93 -62.83
CA SER A 504 -49.47 -18.29 -63.80
C SER A 504 -49.45 -19.00 -65.16
N GLU A 505 -48.29 -19.37 -65.70
CA GLU A 505 -48.18 -20.11 -66.97
C GLU A 505 -48.88 -21.47 -66.87
N TYR A 506 -48.72 -22.17 -65.73
CA TYR A 506 -49.42 -23.43 -65.47
C TYR A 506 -50.94 -23.26 -65.44
N HIS A 507 -51.45 -22.20 -64.79
CA HIS A 507 -52.89 -21.90 -64.77
C HIS A 507 -53.44 -21.42 -66.13
N GLU A 508 -52.62 -20.85 -67.02
CA GLU A 508 -53.02 -20.51 -68.38
C GLU A 508 -53.08 -21.75 -69.29
N LEU A 509 -52.11 -22.67 -69.17
CA LEU A 509 -52.03 -23.89 -69.98
C LEU A 509 -53.02 -24.99 -69.56
N PHE A 510 -53.30 -25.14 -68.26
CA PHE A 510 -54.13 -26.22 -67.72
C PHE A 510 -55.39 -25.76 -66.97
N GLY A 511 -55.58 -24.44 -66.83
CA GLY A 511 -56.71 -23.86 -66.10
C GLY A 511 -56.55 -23.87 -64.58
N LYS A 512 -57.53 -23.28 -63.87
CA LYS A 512 -57.60 -23.22 -62.40
C LYS A 512 -58.41 -24.36 -61.77
N GLN A 513 -58.60 -25.49 -62.46
CA GLN A 513 -59.43 -26.59 -61.94
C GLN A 513 -58.67 -27.42 -60.91
N LEU A 514 -59.04 -27.27 -59.64
CA LEU A 514 -58.80 -28.29 -58.62
C LEU A 514 -59.62 -29.54 -58.99
N PRO A 515 -59.01 -30.74 -59.05
CA PRO A 515 -59.76 -31.96 -59.30
C PRO A 515 -60.54 -32.39 -58.05
N ASP A 516 -61.87 -32.49 -58.17
CA ASP A 516 -62.72 -33.08 -57.12
C ASP A 516 -62.34 -34.55 -56.91
N GLN A 517 -61.70 -34.84 -55.79
CA GLN A 517 -61.47 -36.17 -55.20
C GLN A 517 -61.02 -37.28 -56.18
N GLY A 518 -59.98 -36.99 -56.98
CA GLY A 518 -59.24 -37.98 -57.75
C GLY A 518 -57.75 -37.96 -57.43
N VAL A 519 -57.12 -39.14 -57.26
CA VAL A 519 -55.66 -39.23 -57.20
C VAL A 519 -55.11 -38.88 -58.59
N ILE A 520 -54.32 -37.81 -58.68
CA ILE A 520 -53.65 -37.44 -59.93
C ILE A 520 -52.61 -38.53 -60.24
N ASP A 521 -52.71 -39.15 -61.41
CA ASP A 521 -51.71 -40.12 -61.86
C ASP A 521 -50.35 -39.44 -62.01
N HIS A 522 -49.30 -40.06 -61.47
CA HIS A 522 -47.94 -39.57 -61.58
C HIS A 522 -47.49 -39.47 -63.05
N GLN A 523 -48.08 -40.26 -63.96
CA GLN A 523 -47.81 -40.17 -65.39
C GLN A 523 -48.43 -38.91 -66.03
N THR A 524 -49.65 -38.50 -65.64
CA THR A 524 -50.27 -37.29 -66.20
C THR A 524 -49.63 -36.02 -65.63
N LEU A 525 -49.22 -36.02 -64.36
CA LEU A 525 -48.47 -34.90 -63.77
C LEU A 525 -47.05 -34.78 -64.36
N GLU A 526 -46.41 -35.90 -64.71
CA GLU A 526 -45.16 -35.86 -65.50
C GLU A 526 -45.35 -35.30 -66.90
N GLU A 527 -46.42 -35.67 -67.61
CA GLU A 527 -46.67 -35.17 -68.97
C GLU A 527 -47.05 -33.68 -68.97
N GLN A 528 -47.88 -33.24 -68.02
CA GLN A 528 -48.13 -31.81 -67.77
C GLN A 528 -46.83 -31.05 -67.46
N LYS A 529 -45.93 -31.63 -66.66
CA LYS A 529 -44.61 -31.06 -66.36
C LYS A 529 -43.72 -31.00 -67.61
N ARG A 530 -43.74 -32.01 -68.49
CA ARG A 530 -43.01 -31.99 -69.78
C ARG A 530 -43.54 -30.90 -70.70
N GLN A 531 -44.85 -30.81 -70.86
CA GLN A 531 -45.51 -29.79 -71.68
C GLN A 531 -45.25 -28.37 -71.16
N LEU A 532 -45.35 -28.13 -69.85
CA LEU A 532 -44.97 -26.85 -69.22
C LEU A 532 -43.50 -26.51 -69.49
N ASN A 533 -42.58 -27.48 -69.36
CA ASN A 533 -41.16 -27.24 -69.65
C ASN A 533 -40.90 -26.98 -71.13
N PHE A 534 -41.66 -27.60 -72.05
CA PHE A 534 -41.59 -27.32 -73.48
C PHE A 534 -42.00 -25.88 -73.78
N GLU A 535 -43.15 -25.43 -73.29
CA GLU A 535 -43.63 -24.04 -73.48
C GLU A 535 -42.73 -22.99 -72.82
N LEU A 536 -42.23 -23.24 -71.60
CA LEU A 536 -41.29 -22.34 -70.93
C LEU A 536 -39.95 -22.21 -71.67
N ASN A 537 -39.51 -23.24 -72.39
CA ASN A 537 -38.32 -23.16 -73.25
C ASN A 537 -38.61 -22.47 -74.59
N ASN A 538 -39.71 -22.83 -75.28
CA ASN A 538 -40.08 -22.25 -76.57
C ASN A 538 -40.38 -20.75 -76.49
N SER A 539 -41.04 -20.32 -75.40
CA SER A 539 -41.32 -18.91 -75.12
C SER A 539 -40.11 -18.10 -74.62
N GLY A 540 -38.97 -18.76 -74.39
CA GLY A 540 -37.77 -18.14 -73.81
C GLY A 540 -37.86 -17.77 -72.33
N LYS A 541 -39.03 -17.94 -71.68
CA LYS A 541 -39.26 -17.57 -70.27
C LYS A 541 -38.31 -18.30 -69.32
N TYR A 542 -38.02 -19.58 -69.59
CA TYR A 542 -37.01 -20.38 -68.86
C TYR A 542 -35.61 -19.75 -68.89
N PHE A 543 -35.19 -19.19 -70.04
CA PHE A 543 -33.90 -18.51 -70.15
C PHE A 543 -33.86 -17.22 -69.32
N ALA A 544 -34.94 -16.43 -69.36
CA ALA A 544 -35.05 -15.20 -68.56
C ALA A 544 -34.97 -15.46 -67.06
N PHE A 545 -35.69 -16.47 -66.55
CA PHE A 545 -35.62 -16.89 -65.14
C PHE A 545 -34.20 -17.34 -64.74
N LYS A 546 -33.53 -18.10 -65.61
CA LYS A 546 -32.15 -18.55 -65.41
C LYS A 546 -31.14 -17.40 -65.37
N GLU A 547 -31.35 -16.35 -66.18
CA GLU A 547 -30.51 -15.16 -66.16
C GLU A 547 -30.75 -14.29 -64.91
N GLN A 548 -31.99 -14.11 -64.47
CA GLN A 548 -32.34 -13.44 -63.21
C GLN A 548 -31.66 -14.10 -62.01
N LEU A 549 -31.81 -15.42 -61.86
CA LEU A 549 -31.18 -16.20 -60.80
C LEU A 549 -29.65 -16.10 -60.81
N LYS A 550 -29.02 -16.08 -61.99
CA LYS A 550 -27.56 -15.94 -62.14
C LYS A 550 -27.03 -14.67 -61.48
N TYR A 551 -27.71 -13.52 -61.61
CA TYR A 551 -27.26 -12.27 -60.97
C TYR A 551 -27.39 -12.34 -59.44
N ALA A 552 -28.49 -12.88 -58.91
CA ALA A 552 -28.68 -13.07 -57.46
C ALA A 552 -27.64 -14.05 -56.87
N VAL A 553 -27.36 -15.17 -57.54
CA VAL A 553 -26.34 -16.14 -57.12
C VAL A 553 -24.93 -15.54 -57.13
N VAL A 554 -24.55 -14.79 -58.19
CA VAL A 554 -23.26 -14.10 -58.23
C VAL A 554 -23.14 -13.05 -57.11
N LYS A 555 -24.25 -12.40 -56.74
CA LYS A 555 -24.29 -11.48 -55.59
C LYS A 555 -24.06 -12.22 -54.27
N ILE A 556 -24.68 -13.38 -54.05
CA ILE A 556 -24.44 -14.23 -52.87
C ILE A 556 -22.97 -14.69 -52.81
N VAL A 557 -22.38 -15.14 -53.92
CA VAL A 557 -20.97 -15.57 -53.96
C VAL A 557 -20.01 -14.43 -53.61
N ARG A 558 -20.32 -13.19 -54.01
CA ARG A 558 -19.53 -12.00 -53.68
C ARG A 558 -19.73 -11.53 -52.24
N GLU A 559 -20.98 -11.42 -51.77
CA GLU A 559 -21.31 -10.81 -50.47
C GLU A 559 -21.22 -11.79 -49.29
N LYS A 560 -21.74 -13.02 -49.44
CA LYS A 560 -21.74 -14.04 -48.37
C LYS A 560 -20.41 -14.79 -48.30
N TYR A 561 -19.86 -15.17 -49.46
CA TYR A 561 -18.68 -16.04 -49.56
C TYR A 561 -17.36 -15.28 -49.77
N LEU A 562 -17.42 -13.98 -50.10
CA LEU A 562 -16.26 -13.11 -50.36
C LEU A 562 -15.30 -13.66 -51.43
N LYS A 563 -15.78 -14.54 -52.32
CA LYS A 563 -14.97 -15.15 -53.39
C LYS A 563 -14.96 -14.25 -54.62
N THR A 564 -13.91 -13.42 -54.73
CA THR A 564 -13.65 -12.53 -55.86
C THR A 564 -12.50 -12.99 -56.76
N THR A 565 -11.68 -13.95 -56.31
CA THR A 565 -10.56 -14.55 -57.05
C THR A 565 -10.93 -15.92 -57.63
N ALA A 566 -10.13 -16.39 -58.59
CA ALA A 566 -10.21 -17.78 -59.08
C ALA A 566 -9.73 -18.78 -58.01
N PHE A 567 -10.15 -20.04 -58.14
CA PHE A 567 -9.71 -21.16 -57.30
C PHE A 567 -8.39 -21.75 -57.82
N GLU A 568 -7.53 -22.20 -56.90
CA GLU A 568 -6.19 -22.71 -57.24
C GLU A 568 -6.21 -24.16 -57.72
N THR A 569 -7.19 -24.96 -57.27
CA THR A 569 -7.38 -26.35 -57.70
C THR A 569 -8.82 -26.65 -58.09
N GLN A 570 -8.98 -27.58 -59.04
CA GLN A 570 -10.30 -28.03 -59.51
C GLN A 570 -11.13 -28.67 -58.39
N GLU A 571 -10.50 -29.35 -57.43
CA GLU A 571 -11.16 -29.98 -56.29
C GLU A 571 -11.78 -28.95 -55.34
N GLN A 572 -11.07 -27.86 -55.03
CA GLN A 572 -11.62 -26.74 -54.26
C GLN A 572 -12.82 -26.10 -54.97
N PHE A 573 -12.77 -25.99 -56.30
CA PHE A 573 -13.88 -25.45 -57.09
C PHE A 573 -15.10 -26.38 -57.08
N GLN A 574 -14.92 -27.70 -57.23
CA GLN A 574 -16.03 -28.67 -57.15
C GLN A 574 -16.64 -28.74 -55.74
N ALA A 575 -15.82 -28.72 -54.69
CA ALA A 575 -16.29 -28.64 -53.31
C ALA A 575 -17.09 -27.36 -53.03
N PHE A 576 -16.61 -26.20 -53.51
CA PHE A 576 -17.34 -24.95 -53.39
C PHE A 576 -18.66 -24.95 -54.19
N LEU A 577 -18.68 -25.56 -55.39
CA LEU A 577 -19.90 -25.71 -56.17
C LEU A 577 -20.95 -26.59 -55.48
N SER A 578 -20.54 -27.68 -54.82
CA SER A 578 -21.48 -28.53 -54.09
C SER A 578 -22.02 -27.85 -52.82
N GLU A 579 -21.17 -27.13 -52.07
CA GLU A 579 -21.58 -26.35 -50.91
C GLU A 579 -22.55 -25.22 -51.31
N LEU A 580 -22.23 -24.49 -52.38
CA LEU A 580 -23.08 -23.43 -52.92
C LEU A 580 -24.42 -23.98 -53.45
N TYR A 581 -24.40 -25.14 -54.11
CA TYR A 581 -25.63 -25.80 -54.59
C TYR A 581 -26.56 -26.15 -53.43
N VAL A 582 -26.06 -26.86 -52.40
CA VAL A 582 -26.84 -27.21 -51.21
C VAL A 582 -27.42 -25.94 -50.55
N TYR A 583 -26.58 -24.93 -50.31
CA TYR A 583 -27.03 -23.69 -49.70
C TYR A 583 -28.13 -22.97 -50.51
N LEU A 584 -27.98 -22.89 -51.83
CA LEU A 584 -28.99 -22.27 -52.70
C LEU A 584 -30.29 -23.08 -52.72
N THR A 585 -30.21 -24.41 -52.74
CA THR A 585 -31.39 -25.29 -52.63
C THR A 585 -32.11 -25.08 -51.30
N ASP A 586 -31.40 -25.03 -50.17
CA ASP A 586 -32.00 -24.75 -48.86
C ASP A 586 -32.70 -23.37 -48.83
N GLN A 587 -32.04 -22.32 -49.35
CA GLN A 587 -32.63 -20.98 -49.41
C GLN A 587 -33.82 -20.90 -50.37
N MET A 588 -33.81 -21.67 -51.47
CA MET A 588 -34.94 -21.81 -52.37
C MET A 588 -36.12 -22.49 -51.68
N HIS A 589 -35.90 -23.55 -50.89
CA HIS A 589 -36.95 -24.18 -50.09
C HIS A 589 -37.54 -23.23 -49.03
N VAL A 590 -36.72 -22.40 -48.38
CA VAL A 590 -37.22 -21.37 -47.45
C VAL A 590 -38.15 -20.39 -48.18
N ALA A 591 -37.74 -19.84 -49.33
CA ALA A 591 -38.55 -18.89 -50.11
C ALA A 591 -39.83 -19.51 -50.68
N LEU A 592 -39.78 -20.77 -51.15
CA LEU A 592 -40.96 -21.48 -51.65
C LEU A 592 -41.92 -21.83 -50.52
N ASN A 593 -41.43 -22.21 -49.34
CA ASN A 593 -42.30 -22.45 -48.18
C ASN A 593 -42.95 -21.16 -47.68
N GLN A 594 -42.24 -20.02 -47.71
CA GLN A 594 -42.82 -18.70 -47.42
C GLN A 594 -43.92 -18.31 -48.42
N LEU A 595 -43.81 -18.71 -49.69
CA LEU A 595 -44.84 -18.49 -50.71
C LEU A 595 -46.06 -19.42 -50.55
N LEU A 596 -45.83 -20.66 -50.13
CA LEU A 596 -46.88 -21.69 -50.05
C LEU A 596 -47.64 -21.70 -48.72
N PHE A 597 -47.08 -21.12 -47.66
CA PHE A 597 -47.66 -21.05 -46.32
C PHE A 597 -47.78 -19.59 -45.85
N GLU A 598 -48.68 -18.83 -46.48
CA GLU A 598 -48.93 -17.42 -46.12
C GLU A 598 -49.65 -17.27 -44.75
N GLU A 599 -50.22 -18.35 -44.20
CA GLU A 599 -50.57 -18.48 -42.77
C GLU A 599 -49.41 -19.05 -41.93
N ALA A 600 -48.22 -18.45 -42.06
CA ALA A 600 -47.19 -18.62 -41.05
C ALA A 600 -47.70 -18.01 -39.73
N ALA A 601 -47.81 -18.85 -38.68
CA ALA A 601 -48.34 -18.42 -37.38
C ALA A 601 -47.63 -17.15 -36.88
N SER A 602 -48.38 -16.27 -36.22
CA SER A 602 -47.84 -15.02 -35.68
C SER A 602 -46.60 -15.32 -34.83
N PRO A 603 -45.49 -14.59 -35.02
CA PRO A 603 -44.22 -14.95 -34.40
C PRO A 603 -44.40 -14.92 -32.89
N VAL A 604 -44.30 -16.11 -32.28
CA VAL A 604 -44.39 -16.29 -30.82
C VAL A 604 -43.46 -15.25 -30.20
N PRO A 605 -43.97 -14.34 -29.33
CA PRO A 605 -43.16 -13.25 -28.81
C PRO A 605 -41.87 -13.83 -28.23
N PRO A 606 -40.69 -13.43 -28.72
CA PRO A 606 -39.44 -14.06 -28.34
C PRO A 606 -39.32 -13.94 -26.82
N CYS A 607 -39.32 -15.08 -26.13
CA CYS A 607 -39.42 -15.12 -24.68
C CYS A 607 -38.23 -14.35 -24.10
N ARG A 608 -38.49 -13.13 -23.59
CA ARG A 608 -37.45 -12.20 -23.15
C ARG A 608 -36.95 -12.61 -21.78
N VAL A 609 -36.13 -13.66 -21.77
CA VAL A 609 -35.32 -14.05 -20.60
C VAL A 609 -34.57 -12.81 -20.13
N THR A 610 -34.77 -12.44 -18.87
CA THR A 610 -34.17 -11.22 -18.31
C THR A 610 -32.67 -11.39 -18.10
N GLU A 611 -31.95 -10.27 -17.96
CA GLU A 611 -30.52 -10.24 -17.61
C GLU A 611 -30.23 -11.10 -16.37
N GLU A 612 -31.05 -10.94 -15.32
CA GLU A 612 -30.96 -11.69 -14.07
C GLU A 612 -31.21 -13.18 -14.29
N GLN A 613 -32.23 -13.56 -15.06
CA GLN A 613 -32.53 -14.96 -15.38
C GLN A 613 -31.38 -15.63 -16.15
N LEU A 614 -30.77 -14.95 -17.13
CA LEU A 614 -29.61 -15.49 -17.84
C LEU A 614 -28.38 -15.67 -16.94
N TRP A 615 -28.20 -14.79 -15.94
CA TRP A 615 -27.15 -14.95 -14.93
C TRP A 615 -27.45 -16.11 -13.97
N LEU A 616 -28.70 -16.27 -13.53
CA LEU A 616 -29.14 -17.40 -12.71
C LEU A 616 -28.94 -18.73 -13.45
N PHE A 617 -29.35 -18.85 -14.71
CA PHE A 617 -29.15 -20.06 -15.51
C PHE A 617 -27.67 -20.38 -15.76
N ALA A 618 -26.81 -19.36 -15.91
CA ALA A 618 -25.37 -19.56 -15.98
C ALA A 618 -24.81 -20.15 -14.67
N ARG A 619 -25.23 -19.61 -13.52
CA ARG A 619 -24.86 -20.09 -12.17
C ARG A 619 -25.37 -21.49 -11.87
N GLU A 620 -26.59 -21.81 -12.30
CA GLU A 620 -27.17 -23.16 -12.19
C GLU A 620 -26.34 -24.16 -12.99
N ALA A 621 -26.02 -23.84 -14.26
CA ALA A 621 -25.20 -24.69 -15.11
C ALA A 621 -23.74 -24.83 -14.60
N GLU A 622 -23.16 -23.79 -14.00
CA GLU A 622 -21.88 -23.88 -13.28
C GLU A 622 -21.97 -24.87 -12.09
N ALA A 623 -22.95 -24.68 -11.20
CA ALA A 623 -23.12 -25.50 -10.00
C ALA A 623 -23.46 -26.97 -10.31
N ASN A 624 -24.11 -27.24 -11.44
CA ASN A 624 -24.43 -28.57 -11.94
C ASN A 624 -23.33 -29.17 -12.85
N LYS A 625 -22.27 -28.40 -13.16
CA LYS A 625 -21.12 -28.76 -14.02
C LYS A 625 -21.43 -28.93 -15.52
N ASP A 626 -22.56 -28.40 -15.98
CA ASP A 626 -22.94 -28.33 -17.39
C ASP A 626 -22.20 -27.19 -18.11
N TYR A 627 -20.86 -27.25 -18.12
CA TYR A 627 -19.99 -26.15 -18.55
C TYR A 627 -20.24 -25.67 -20.00
N GLN A 628 -20.73 -26.55 -20.89
CA GLN A 628 -21.12 -26.17 -22.25
C GLN A 628 -22.33 -25.23 -22.25
N LEU A 629 -23.33 -25.52 -21.39
CA LEU A 629 -24.53 -24.71 -21.24
C LEU A 629 -24.24 -23.41 -20.49
N ALA A 630 -23.40 -23.47 -19.44
CA ALA A 630 -22.91 -22.27 -18.75
C ALA A 630 -22.18 -21.31 -19.72
N SER A 631 -21.29 -21.83 -20.57
CA SER A 631 -20.60 -21.02 -21.57
C SER A 631 -21.56 -20.41 -22.60
N LEU A 632 -22.63 -21.13 -22.98
CA LEU A 632 -23.67 -20.61 -23.87
C LEU A 632 -24.43 -19.44 -23.23
N TYR A 633 -24.84 -19.56 -21.96
CA TYR A 633 -25.54 -18.48 -21.25
C TYR A 633 -24.65 -17.24 -21.04
N HIS A 634 -23.38 -17.40 -20.68
CA HIS A 634 -22.45 -16.28 -20.59
C HIS A 634 -22.24 -15.57 -21.95
N GLN A 635 -22.12 -16.35 -23.04
CA GLN A 635 -22.04 -15.77 -24.40
C GLN A 635 -23.36 -15.09 -24.81
N GLN A 636 -24.51 -15.59 -24.37
CA GLN A 636 -25.82 -14.95 -24.59
C GLN A 636 -25.95 -13.62 -23.83
N ARG A 637 -25.44 -13.53 -22.58
CA ARG A 637 -25.38 -12.27 -21.82
C ARG A 637 -24.51 -11.23 -22.51
N LEU A 638 -23.28 -11.60 -22.88
CA LEU A 638 -22.38 -10.76 -23.69
C LEU A 638 -22.96 -10.38 -25.07
N GLY A 639 -23.90 -11.18 -25.59
CA GLY A 639 -24.65 -10.90 -26.81
C GLY A 639 -25.85 -9.95 -26.64
N GLN A 640 -26.33 -9.71 -25.41
CA GLN A 640 -27.36 -8.69 -25.14
C GLN A 640 -26.75 -7.30 -24.93
N ASP A 641 -25.69 -7.19 -24.12
CA ASP A 641 -24.87 -5.97 -24.07
C ASP A 641 -23.38 -6.31 -23.96
N GLN A 642 -22.60 -5.67 -24.82
CA GLN A 642 -21.15 -5.78 -24.86
C GLN A 642 -20.45 -4.77 -23.93
N HIS A 643 -21.16 -3.73 -23.47
CA HIS A 643 -20.61 -2.65 -22.64
C HIS A 643 -20.75 -2.90 -21.13
N ASN A 644 -21.64 -3.81 -20.71
CA ASN A 644 -21.75 -4.23 -19.33
C ASN A 644 -20.46 -4.96 -18.88
N ILE A 645 -19.67 -4.25 -18.07
CA ILE A 645 -18.39 -4.71 -17.53
C ILE A 645 -18.57 -6.01 -16.73
N GLN A 646 -19.67 -6.15 -15.98
CA GLN A 646 -19.88 -7.30 -15.10
C GLN A 646 -20.01 -8.61 -15.88
N TYR A 647 -20.57 -8.61 -17.10
CA TYR A 647 -20.64 -9.82 -17.93
C TYR A 647 -19.25 -10.33 -18.33
N TRP A 648 -18.33 -9.40 -18.65
CA TRP A 648 -16.93 -9.75 -18.95
C TRP A 648 -16.17 -10.25 -17.72
N LEU A 649 -16.50 -9.72 -16.54
CA LEU A 649 -15.92 -10.18 -15.27
C LEU A 649 -16.45 -11.58 -14.89
N ASP A 650 -17.76 -11.80 -15.01
CA ASP A 650 -18.39 -13.11 -14.78
C ASP A 650 -17.83 -14.16 -15.74
N TYR A 651 -17.82 -13.88 -17.06
CA TYR A 651 -17.30 -14.83 -18.05
C TYR A 651 -15.79 -15.03 -17.92
N GLY A 652 -15.03 -14.01 -17.52
CA GLY A 652 -13.61 -14.16 -17.19
C GLY A 652 -13.36 -15.04 -15.96
N ALA A 653 -14.20 -14.92 -14.92
CA ALA A 653 -14.17 -15.81 -13.76
C ALA A 653 -14.57 -17.24 -14.16
N PHE A 654 -15.55 -17.42 -15.05
CA PHE A 654 -15.90 -18.70 -15.66
C PHE A 654 -14.77 -19.28 -16.54
N CYS A 655 -13.99 -18.47 -17.24
CA CYS A 655 -12.81 -18.94 -17.95
C CYS A 655 -11.67 -19.37 -17.01
N LEU A 656 -11.45 -18.66 -15.88
CA LEU A 656 -10.55 -19.13 -14.82
C LEU A 656 -11.00 -20.48 -14.24
N LEU A 657 -12.32 -20.70 -14.19
CA LEU A 657 -12.98 -21.91 -13.72
C LEU A 657 -12.50 -23.16 -14.47
N LEU A 658 -12.58 -23.09 -15.80
CA LEU A 658 -12.15 -24.12 -16.74
C LEU A 658 -10.63 -24.16 -16.98
N GLN A 659 -9.85 -23.37 -16.22
CA GLN A 659 -8.42 -23.14 -16.42
C GLN A 659 -8.04 -22.54 -17.79
N GLU A 660 -9.01 -21.94 -18.49
CA GLU A 660 -8.83 -21.25 -19.78
C GLU A 660 -8.28 -19.81 -19.56
N THR A 661 -7.12 -19.73 -18.93
CA THR A 661 -6.46 -18.49 -18.48
C THR A 661 -6.26 -17.46 -19.60
N THR A 662 -6.08 -17.90 -20.84
CA THR A 662 -5.98 -17.02 -22.02
C THR A 662 -7.30 -16.35 -22.37
N LYS A 663 -8.43 -17.07 -22.32
CA LYS A 663 -9.76 -16.47 -22.50
C LYS A 663 -10.10 -15.54 -21.33
N ALA A 664 -9.76 -15.93 -20.10
CA ALA A 664 -9.91 -15.08 -18.92
C ALA A 664 -9.12 -13.76 -19.06
N GLN A 665 -7.87 -13.82 -19.53
CA GLN A 665 -7.06 -12.63 -19.78
C GLN A 665 -7.75 -11.68 -20.78
N GLU A 666 -8.25 -12.21 -21.90
CA GLU A 666 -8.95 -11.37 -22.89
C GLU A 666 -10.26 -10.79 -22.36
N CYS A 667 -11.03 -11.54 -21.57
CA CYS A 667 -12.27 -11.04 -20.96
C CYS A 667 -11.98 -9.89 -19.97
N PHE A 668 -10.99 -10.04 -19.09
CA PHE A 668 -10.60 -8.97 -18.15
C PHE A 668 -9.95 -7.79 -18.88
N ARG A 669 -9.22 -8.01 -19.99
CA ARG A 669 -8.77 -6.92 -20.88
C ARG A 669 -9.93 -6.16 -21.51
N GLN A 670 -11.00 -6.83 -21.98
CA GLN A 670 -12.18 -6.13 -22.48
C GLN A 670 -12.84 -5.31 -21.35
N ALA A 671 -13.06 -5.92 -20.18
CA ALA A 671 -13.62 -5.25 -19.00
C ALA A 671 -12.84 -3.97 -18.60
N LEU A 672 -11.50 -4.03 -18.65
CA LEU A 672 -10.61 -2.92 -18.33
C LEU A 672 -10.45 -1.90 -19.47
N SER A 673 -10.78 -2.27 -20.72
CA SER A 673 -10.85 -1.34 -21.85
C SER A 673 -12.16 -0.54 -21.89
N LEU A 674 -13.22 -1.05 -21.25
CA LEU A 674 -14.50 -0.35 -21.07
C LEU A 674 -14.42 0.68 -19.94
N ASP A 675 -13.85 0.31 -18.78
CA ASP A 675 -13.55 1.22 -17.68
C ASP A 675 -12.13 1.00 -17.12
N PRO A 676 -11.16 1.87 -17.47
CA PRO A 676 -9.81 1.87 -16.93
C PRO A 676 -9.70 2.10 -15.41
N HIS A 677 -10.76 2.61 -14.77
CA HIS A 677 -10.80 2.93 -13.34
C HIS A 677 -11.43 1.81 -12.49
N ARG A 678 -12.01 0.76 -13.10
CA ARG A 678 -12.61 -0.36 -12.37
C ARG A 678 -11.53 -1.22 -11.69
N ILE A 679 -11.29 -0.95 -10.40
CA ILE A 679 -10.31 -1.65 -9.55
C ILE A 679 -10.43 -3.18 -9.65
N GLN A 680 -11.66 -3.71 -9.64
CA GLN A 680 -11.91 -5.16 -9.82
C GLN A 680 -11.30 -5.72 -11.11
N SER A 681 -11.43 -4.99 -12.24
CA SER A 681 -10.84 -5.40 -13.53
C SER A 681 -9.31 -5.38 -13.49
N LEU A 682 -8.70 -4.40 -12.81
CA LEU A 682 -7.25 -4.32 -12.60
C LEU A 682 -6.73 -5.48 -11.74
N LEU A 683 -7.37 -5.75 -10.60
CA LEU A 683 -6.98 -6.84 -9.70
C LEU A 683 -7.08 -8.20 -10.39
N LEU A 684 -8.10 -8.42 -11.22
CA LEU A 684 -8.27 -9.64 -12.00
C LEU A 684 -7.23 -9.77 -13.13
N CYS A 685 -6.87 -8.65 -13.80
CA CYS A 685 -5.74 -8.63 -14.72
C CYS A 685 -4.41 -8.96 -14.02
N GLY A 686 -4.17 -8.42 -12.81
CA GLY A 686 -3.00 -8.73 -11.99
C GLY A 686 -2.93 -10.21 -11.58
N ILE A 687 -4.03 -10.77 -11.08
CA ILE A 687 -4.14 -12.20 -10.73
C ILE A 687 -3.85 -13.09 -11.96
N VAL A 688 -4.43 -12.79 -13.12
CA VAL A 688 -4.18 -13.56 -14.35
C VAL A 688 -2.74 -13.38 -14.84
N ALA A 689 -2.16 -12.18 -14.73
CA ALA A 689 -0.75 -11.95 -15.05
C ALA A 689 0.18 -12.80 -14.16
N VAL A 690 -0.10 -12.93 -12.86
CA VAL A 690 0.65 -13.83 -11.96
C VAL A 690 0.50 -15.31 -12.35
N VAL A 691 -0.71 -15.76 -12.67
CA VAL A 691 -0.95 -17.14 -13.15
C VAL A 691 -0.23 -17.42 -14.48
N LEU A 692 -0.05 -16.40 -15.31
CA LEU A 692 0.74 -16.44 -16.56
C LEU A 692 2.24 -16.11 -16.36
N GLN A 693 2.72 -16.04 -15.12
CA GLN A 693 4.11 -15.74 -14.73
C GLN A 693 4.66 -14.39 -15.24
N ARG A 694 3.78 -13.43 -15.55
CA ARG A 694 4.11 -12.08 -16.01
C ARG A 694 4.16 -11.09 -14.84
N TYR A 695 5.12 -11.28 -13.96
CA TYR A 695 5.20 -10.53 -12.70
C TYR A 695 5.37 -9.00 -12.91
N GLU A 696 6.05 -8.57 -13.98
CA GLU A 696 6.14 -7.14 -14.35
C GLU A 696 4.79 -6.52 -14.77
N GLU A 697 3.96 -7.26 -15.53
CA GLU A 697 2.59 -6.81 -15.85
C GLU A 697 1.73 -6.76 -14.57
N ALA A 698 1.85 -7.79 -13.71
CA ALA A 698 1.11 -7.90 -12.46
C ALA A 698 1.40 -6.75 -11.47
N GLU A 699 2.68 -6.40 -11.28
CA GLU A 699 3.09 -5.29 -10.41
C GLU A 699 2.40 -3.99 -10.82
N ILE A 700 2.41 -3.66 -12.12
CA ILE A 700 1.78 -2.45 -12.67
C ILE A 700 0.26 -2.47 -12.43
N PHE A 701 -0.40 -3.63 -12.56
CA PHE A 701 -1.84 -3.76 -12.28
C PHE A 701 -2.17 -3.57 -10.79
N PHE A 702 -1.40 -4.17 -9.87
CA PHE A 702 -1.63 -4.04 -8.43
C PHE A 702 -1.27 -2.64 -7.89
N GLU A 703 -0.16 -2.03 -8.35
CA GLU A 703 0.17 -0.65 -8.02
C GLU A 703 -0.92 0.32 -8.49
N ASN A 704 -1.43 0.16 -9.71
CA ASN A 704 -2.48 1.03 -10.24
C ASN A 704 -3.78 0.89 -9.44
N ALA A 705 -4.17 -0.33 -9.07
CA ALA A 705 -5.31 -0.58 -8.18
C ALA A 705 -5.16 0.15 -6.83
N CYS A 706 -3.99 0.07 -6.19
CA CYS A 706 -3.69 0.75 -4.93
C CYS A 706 -3.52 2.29 -5.07
N CYS A 707 -3.34 2.80 -6.29
CA CYS A 707 -3.30 4.24 -6.58
C CYS A 707 -4.67 4.84 -6.91
N LEU A 708 -5.56 4.07 -7.54
CA LEU A 708 -6.92 4.50 -7.87
C LEU A 708 -7.85 4.51 -6.66
N GLU A 709 -7.78 3.48 -5.82
CA GLU A 709 -8.50 3.45 -4.55
C GLU A 709 -7.55 3.15 -3.37
N PRO A 710 -6.91 4.18 -2.78
CA PRO A 710 -6.04 4.00 -1.62
C PRO A 710 -6.74 3.40 -0.39
N SER A 711 -8.09 3.46 -0.30
CA SER A 711 -8.89 2.82 0.76
C SER A 711 -9.12 1.32 0.58
N SER A 712 -8.74 0.72 -0.56
CA SER A 712 -9.11 -0.64 -0.92
C SER A 712 -8.29 -1.70 -0.16
N ILE A 713 -8.82 -2.18 0.96
CA ILE A 713 -8.20 -3.25 1.79
C ILE A 713 -7.83 -4.47 0.93
N VAL A 714 -8.69 -4.83 -0.02
CA VAL A 714 -8.47 -5.97 -0.93
C VAL A 714 -7.31 -5.71 -1.88
N ALA A 715 -7.17 -4.52 -2.47
CA ALA A 715 -6.06 -4.21 -3.38
C ALA A 715 -4.71 -4.28 -2.66
N TRP A 716 -4.62 -3.68 -1.46
CA TRP A 716 -3.41 -3.73 -0.64
C TRP A 716 -3.08 -5.17 -0.20
N THR A 717 -4.07 -5.96 0.23
CA THR A 717 -3.83 -7.35 0.64
C THR A 717 -3.37 -8.21 -0.53
N LEU A 718 -3.95 -8.05 -1.73
CA LEU A 718 -3.51 -8.75 -2.94
C LEU A 718 -2.10 -8.32 -3.38
N SER A 719 -1.78 -7.03 -3.27
CA SER A 719 -0.42 -6.54 -3.51
C SER A 719 0.59 -7.15 -2.54
N GLY A 720 0.22 -7.32 -1.26
CA GLY A 720 1.04 -8.00 -0.25
C GLY A 720 1.31 -9.47 -0.60
N LEU A 721 0.26 -10.23 -0.94
CA LEU A 721 0.36 -11.63 -1.37
C LEU A 721 1.15 -11.77 -2.69
N PHE A 722 1.08 -10.79 -3.58
CA PHE A 722 1.90 -10.74 -4.79
C PHE A 722 3.39 -10.52 -4.48
N TYR A 723 3.74 -9.58 -3.59
CA TYR A 723 5.14 -9.36 -3.21
C TYR A 723 5.72 -10.53 -2.41
N GLU A 724 4.90 -11.24 -1.63
CA GLU A 724 5.27 -12.51 -1.00
C GLU A 724 5.58 -13.61 -2.04
N LEU A 725 4.81 -13.71 -3.14
CA LEU A 725 5.13 -14.56 -4.30
C LEU A 725 6.40 -14.16 -5.06
N GLN A 726 7.06 -13.05 -4.68
CA GLN A 726 8.32 -12.57 -5.25
C GLN A 726 9.46 -12.50 -4.20
N ASP A 727 9.28 -13.14 -3.03
CA ASP A 727 10.18 -13.07 -1.86
C ASP A 727 10.47 -11.63 -1.35
N ASN A 728 9.69 -10.63 -1.80
CA ASN A 728 9.88 -9.22 -1.49
C ASN A 728 9.16 -8.84 -0.19
N ASN A 729 9.67 -9.40 0.92
CA ASN A 729 9.12 -9.26 2.26
C ASN A 729 8.89 -7.80 2.70
N ILE A 730 9.72 -6.85 2.24
CA ILE A 730 9.61 -5.42 2.58
C ILE A 730 8.32 -4.81 2.03
N GLN A 731 8.03 -5.03 0.75
CA GLN A 731 6.82 -4.51 0.12
C GLN A 731 5.57 -5.29 0.59
N ALA A 732 5.72 -6.59 0.85
CA ALA A 732 4.64 -7.41 1.41
C ALA A 732 4.20 -6.93 2.81
N GLU A 733 5.15 -6.72 3.73
CA GLU A 733 4.83 -6.24 5.08
C GLU A 733 4.17 -4.86 5.06
N MET A 734 4.66 -3.94 4.22
CA MET A 734 4.06 -2.62 4.04
C MET A 734 2.61 -2.70 3.52
N ALA A 735 2.36 -3.49 2.48
CA ALA A 735 1.03 -3.63 1.91
C ALA A 735 0.04 -4.26 2.92
N PHE A 736 0.48 -5.24 3.71
CA PHE A 736 -0.32 -5.78 4.82
C PHE A 736 -0.51 -4.78 5.98
N ARG A 737 0.46 -3.90 6.24
CA ARG A 737 0.35 -2.85 7.27
C ARG A 737 -0.69 -1.79 6.88
N GLU A 738 -0.65 -1.30 5.65
CA GLU A 738 -1.66 -0.37 5.12
C GLU A 738 -3.05 -1.02 5.08
N ALA A 739 -3.17 -2.27 4.60
CA ALA A 739 -4.43 -3.01 4.65
C ALA A 739 -4.99 -3.13 6.09
N LYS A 740 -4.14 -3.42 7.09
CA LYS A 740 -4.53 -3.50 8.51
C LYS A 740 -4.96 -2.14 9.07
N LYS A 741 -4.25 -1.06 8.72
CA LYS A 741 -4.58 0.32 9.09
C LYS A 741 -5.92 0.76 8.52
N LEU A 742 -6.17 0.50 7.24
CA LEU A 742 -7.45 0.80 6.57
C LEU A 742 -8.61 0.02 7.19
N LEU A 743 -8.41 -1.26 7.50
CA LEU A 743 -9.40 -2.07 8.22
C LEU A 743 -9.69 -1.51 9.63
N GLN A 744 -8.67 -1.09 10.38
CA GLN A 744 -8.84 -0.47 11.69
C GLN A 744 -9.59 0.86 11.61
N ALA A 745 -9.30 1.70 10.61
CA ALA A 745 -10.01 2.95 10.36
C ALA A 745 -11.50 2.71 9.98
N GLN A 746 -11.78 1.70 9.15
CA GLN A 746 -13.15 1.26 8.84
C GLN A 746 -13.88 0.82 10.12
N LEU A 747 -13.30 -0.09 10.89
CA LEU A 747 -13.89 -0.60 12.13
C LEU A 747 -14.09 0.50 13.20
N ALA A 748 -13.21 1.50 13.24
CA ALA A 748 -13.36 2.67 14.12
C ALA A 748 -14.54 3.56 13.68
N LYS A 749 -14.68 3.81 12.38
CA LYS A 749 -15.84 4.53 11.81
C LYS A 749 -17.15 3.79 12.11
N GLU A 750 -17.19 2.48 11.87
CA GLU A 750 -18.36 1.62 12.15
C GLU A 750 -18.76 1.66 13.63
N ARG A 751 -17.79 1.65 14.55
CA ARG A 751 -18.03 1.77 16.00
C ARG A 751 -18.49 3.16 16.47
N SER A 752 -18.21 4.22 15.70
CA SER A 752 -18.62 5.59 16.03
C SER A 752 -20.07 5.93 15.64
N ILE A 753 -20.71 5.09 14.81
CA ILE A 753 -22.06 5.34 14.30
C ILE A 753 -23.17 5.02 15.34
N PRO A 754 -23.09 3.92 16.13
CA PRO A 754 -24.08 3.62 17.17
C PRO A 754 -24.23 4.70 18.26
N GLU A 755 -23.13 5.28 18.73
CA GLU A 755 -23.16 6.25 19.85
C GLU A 755 -23.95 7.53 19.52
N ALA A 756 -24.10 7.87 18.24
CA ALA A 756 -24.94 8.99 17.78
C ALA A 756 -26.44 8.65 17.76
N ALA A 757 -26.83 7.37 17.72
CA ALA A 757 -28.21 6.92 17.62
C ALA A 757 -28.89 6.70 18.98
N GLU A 758 -28.13 6.35 20.03
CA GLU A 758 -28.67 6.13 21.38
C GLU A 758 -28.92 7.43 22.18
N GLY A 759 -28.58 8.59 21.62
CA GLY A 759 -28.66 9.89 22.30
C GLY A 759 -30.06 10.46 22.54
N GLU A 760 -31.08 10.08 21.75
CA GLU A 760 -32.45 10.62 21.87
C GLU A 760 -33.42 9.64 22.56
N GLY A 761 -33.32 9.55 23.89
CA GLY A 761 -34.19 8.73 24.76
C GLY A 761 -35.66 9.17 24.89
N GLY A 762 -36.38 9.34 23.77
CA GLY A 762 -37.76 9.82 23.70
C GLY A 762 -38.85 8.73 23.77
N LYS A 763 -39.21 8.27 24.97
CA LYS A 763 -40.19 7.17 25.18
C LYS A 763 -41.59 7.42 24.55
N LYS A 764 -41.92 6.68 23.48
CA LYS A 764 -43.31 6.27 23.13
C LYS A 764 -43.32 4.85 22.52
N PRO A 765 -44.29 3.98 22.86
CA PRO A 765 -44.41 2.65 22.26
C PRO A 765 -45.14 2.68 20.90
N ILE A 766 -44.75 1.78 19.99
CA ILE A 766 -45.45 1.50 18.73
C ILE A 766 -45.98 0.04 18.80
N PRO A 767 -47.27 -0.22 18.55
CA PRO A 767 -47.82 -1.58 18.53
C PRO A 767 -47.50 -2.31 17.21
N ALA A 768 -47.37 -3.63 17.27
CA ALA A 768 -47.05 -4.45 16.10
C ALA A 768 -48.23 -4.57 15.11
N ALA A 769 -47.96 -4.41 13.82
CA ALA A 769 -48.93 -4.66 12.74
C ALA A 769 -48.26 -5.06 11.41
N TYR A 770 -48.39 -6.34 11.07
CA TYR A 770 -48.47 -6.95 9.72
C TYR A 770 -47.37 -6.77 8.67
N LEU A 771 -46.89 -7.95 8.23
CA LEU A 771 -46.43 -8.24 6.87
C LEU A 771 -47.46 -7.78 5.80
N ARG A 772 -47.00 -7.31 4.63
CA ARG A 772 -47.00 -8.11 3.37
C ARG A 772 -46.31 -7.37 2.21
N SER A 773 -45.90 -8.12 1.20
CA SER A 773 -45.42 -7.62 -0.10
C SER A 773 -46.55 -7.18 -1.04
N PRO A 774 -46.28 -6.27 -2.00
CA PRO A 774 -47.18 -5.97 -3.12
C PRO A 774 -46.60 -6.30 -4.51
N SER A 775 -47.47 -6.78 -5.40
CA SER A 775 -47.34 -6.76 -6.88
C SER A 775 -48.75 -7.03 -7.48
N PRO A 776 -49.01 -6.77 -8.78
CA PRO A 776 -49.04 -5.42 -9.36
C PRO A 776 -50.38 -5.07 -10.06
N ASP A 777 -50.70 -3.77 -10.12
CA ASP A 777 -51.61 -3.10 -11.10
C ASP A 777 -53.11 -3.52 -11.15
N PRO A 778 -54.07 -2.72 -11.71
CA PRO A 778 -53.92 -1.73 -12.78
C PRO A 778 -54.67 -0.38 -12.71
N GLU A 779 -54.34 0.51 -13.66
CA GLU A 779 -55.09 1.65 -14.24
C GLU A 779 -56.06 2.52 -13.39
N LYS A 780 -55.80 3.85 -13.32
CA LYS A 780 -56.58 4.87 -14.07
C LYS A 780 -56.12 6.35 -13.95
N SER A 781 -56.26 7.06 -15.08
CA SER A 781 -56.54 8.51 -15.28
C SER A 781 -55.66 9.63 -14.67
N LEU A 782 -55.03 10.38 -15.59
CA LEU A 782 -54.65 11.82 -15.54
C LEU A 782 -55.88 12.75 -15.30
N PRO A 783 -55.77 14.10 -15.09
CA PRO A 783 -54.67 15.07 -15.38
C PRO A 783 -54.31 16.03 -14.21
N GLY A 784 -53.41 17.04 -14.29
CA GLY A 784 -52.49 17.53 -15.34
C GLY A 784 -51.91 18.94 -15.03
N ASN A 785 -51.42 19.67 -16.05
CA ASN A 785 -50.94 21.08 -16.07
C ASN A 785 -49.53 21.46 -15.53
N THR A 786 -48.53 21.35 -16.41
CA THR A 786 -47.78 22.47 -17.03
C THR A 786 -47.54 23.79 -16.25
N ARG A 787 -46.26 24.19 -16.05
CA ARG A 787 -45.65 25.40 -16.68
C ARG A 787 -44.12 25.55 -16.45
N GLN A 788 -43.51 26.51 -17.18
CA GLN A 788 -42.07 26.71 -17.35
C GLN A 788 -41.54 27.89 -16.53
N ASN A 789 -40.26 27.83 -16.12
CA ASN A 789 -39.16 28.79 -16.41
C ASN A 789 -37.95 28.44 -15.50
N GLN A 790 -36.76 28.20 -16.06
CA GLN A 790 -35.73 29.20 -16.36
C GLN A 790 -35.26 30.03 -15.14
N GLU A 791 -34.14 29.63 -14.56
CA GLU A 791 -32.92 30.45 -14.48
C GLU A 791 -31.70 29.56 -14.11
N VAL A 792 -30.47 30.02 -14.40
CA VAL A 792 -29.21 29.29 -14.12
C VAL A 792 -28.15 30.27 -13.63
N PRO A 793 -27.63 30.04 -12.41
CA PRO A 793 -26.21 30.27 -12.15
C PRO A 793 -25.51 29.00 -11.65
N TRP A 794 -24.23 28.88 -12.05
CA TRP A 794 -23.20 27.97 -11.54
C TRP A 794 -23.32 27.56 -10.07
N GLU A 795 -23.22 26.25 -9.78
CA GLU A 795 -22.85 25.74 -8.45
C GLU A 795 -21.83 24.61 -8.54
N ARG A 796 -21.10 24.41 -7.44
CA ARG A 796 -20.06 23.38 -7.29
C ARG A 796 -20.63 21.98 -7.54
N ALA A 797 -19.98 21.21 -8.41
CA ALA A 797 -20.18 19.76 -8.47
C ALA A 797 -19.74 19.12 -7.15
N ARG A 798 -20.69 18.90 -6.23
CA ARG A 798 -20.51 17.93 -5.14
C ARG A 798 -20.52 16.55 -5.78
N SER A 799 -19.41 15.82 -5.66
CA SER A 799 -19.46 14.36 -5.85
C SER A 799 -20.46 13.80 -4.87
N THR A 800 -21.52 13.17 -5.36
CA THR A 800 -22.48 12.49 -4.48
C THR A 800 -21.85 11.20 -3.99
N ASP A 801 -21.48 11.17 -2.71
CA ASP A 801 -21.20 9.93 -1.99
C ASP A 801 -22.46 9.05 -2.03
N VAL A 802 -22.50 8.13 -2.99
CA VAL A 802 -23.49 7.04 -2.98
C VAL A 802 -23.02 6.05 -1.92
N CYS A 803 -23.69 6.05 -0.77
CA CYS A 803 -23.40 5.12 0.31
C CYS A 803 -23.47 3.66 -0.19
N PHE A 804 -22.32 2.98 -0.20
CA PHE A 804 -22.24 1.53 -0.38
C PHE A 804 -22.82 0.82 0.86
N SER A 805 -24.15 0.80 0.97
CA SER A 805 -24.89 0.12 2.04
C SER A 805 -26.07 -0.73 1.55
N LEU A 806 -26.35 -0.77 0.25
CA LEU A 806 -27.19 -1.79 -0.40
C LEU A 806 -26.60 -2.20 -1.74
N LEU A 807 -26.01 -3.40 -1.81
CA LEU A 807 -25.92 -4.28 -2.99
C LEU A 807 -25.27 -5.63 -2.62
N CYS A 808 -25.77 -6.28 -1.57
CA CYS A 808 -25.30 -7.59 -1.12
C CYS A 808 -26.16 -8.73 -1.71
N HIS A 809 -25.86 -9.18 -2.94
CA HIS A 809 -26.27 -10.49 -3.47
C HIS A 809 -25.31 -10.99 -4.57
N GLY A 810 -25.23 -12.31 -4.77
CA GLY A 810 -24.72 -12.95 -6.00
C GLY A 810 -23.27 -13.47 -5.99
N PHE A 811 -23.03 -14.66 -5.42
CA PHE A 811 -21.70 -15.26 -5.19
C PHE A 811 -21.41 -16.53 -6.07
N TYR A 812 -20.16 -16.71 -6.53
CA TYR A 812 -19.45 -18.01 -6.75
C TYR A 812 -19.98 -18.99 -7.86
N THR A 813 -19.41 -20.17 -8.28
CA THR A 813 -18.04 -20.79 -8.45
C THR A 813 -18.16 -22.33 -8.86
N VAL A 814 -17.09 -23.02 -9.40
CA VAL A 814 -16.74 -24.50 -9.45
C VAL A 814 -16.10 -25.02 -10.78
N LEU A 815 -15.02 -25.85 -10.80
CA LEU A 815 -13.59 -25.55 -11.18
C LEU A 815 -12.82 -26.81 -11.77
N LEU A 816 -11.55 -26.65 -12.22
CA LEU A 816 -10.44 -27.66 -12.39
C LEU A 816 -10.48 -28.64 -13.59
N GLY A 817 -9.43 -29.43 -13.93
CA GLY A 817 -7.99 -29.40 -13.55
C GLY A 817 -7.35 -30.71 -12.99
N PHE A 818 -6.26 -31.21 -13.60
CA PHE A 818 -5.52 -32.48 -13.33
C PHE A 818 -4.03 -32.36 -13.80
N VAL A 819 -2.98 -33.14 -13.44
CA VAL A 819 -2.57 -34.03 -12.30
C VAL A 819 -1.05 -34.39 -12.48
N CYS A 820 -0.31 -34.92 -11.47
CA CYS A 820 1.14 -35.27 -11.59
C CYS A 820 1.59 -36.54 -10.78
N PRO A 821 2.50 -37.41 -11.27
CA PRO A 821 2.95 -38.66 -10.59
C PRO A 821 4.32 -38.60 -9.86
N ARG A 822 4.66 -39.66 -9.10
CA ARG A 822 5.86 -39.78 -8.22
C ARG A 822 6.97 -40.70 -8.75
N GLN A 823 8.23 -40.42 -8.37
CA GLN A 823 9.30 -41.39 -8.06
C GLN A 823 10.42 -40.73 -7.20
N GLY A 824 11.38 -41.48 -6.66
CA GLY A 824 12.52 -41.02 -5.81
C GLY A 824 13.67 -42.06 -5.78
N PRO A 825 14.57 -42.14 -4.76
CA PRO A 825 14.76 -41.28 -3.57
C PRO A 825 16.23 -40.99 -3.13
N GLY A 826 16.41 -40.04 -2.19
CA GLY A 826 17.53 -39.97 -1.22
C GLY A 826 18.79 -39.13 -1.59
N PRO A 827 19.75 -38.92 -0.66
CA PRO A 827 19.78 -39.26 0.78
C PRO A 827 19.82 -38.03 1.73
N CYS A 828 19.69 -38.27 3.05
CA CYS A 828 19.62 -37.23 4.09
C CYS A 828 20.99 -36.82 4.69
N PHE A 829 21.03 -35.66 5.34
CA PHE A 829 21.98 -35.36 6.44
C PHE A 829 21.24 -34.82 7.66
N CYS A 830 21.62 -35.25 8.86
CA CYS A 830 20.88 -34.98 10.11
C CYS A 830 21.79 -34.51 11.24
N PHE A 831 21.37 -33.48 11.98
CA PHE A 831 21.86 -33.15 13.32
C PHE A 831 20.73 -32.51 14.15
N ARG A 832 20.59 -32.69 15.47
CA ARG A 832 20.74 -33.87 16.35
C ARG A 832 20.11 -33.48 17.70
N ASN A 833 19.07 -34.19 18.15
CA ASN A 833 18.33 -33.85 19.38
C ASN A 833 19.18 -33.87 20.67
N LYS A 834 18.75 -33.05 21.65
CA LYS A 834 18.94 -33.29 23.10
C LYS A 834 17.56 -33.27 23.78
N LYS A 835 17.27 -34.28 24.61
CA LYS A 835 16.22 -34.24 25.66
C LYS A 835 16.86 -33.73 26.97
N PRO A 836 16.10 -33.19 27.95
CA PRO A 836 15.21 -33.96 28.83
C PRO A 836 13.74 -33.47 28.74
N GLY A 837 12.74 -34.09 29.38
CA GLY A 837 12.66 -35.31 30.19
C GLY A 837 11.19 -35.57 30.56
N LEU A 838 10.77 -36.80 30.86
CA LEU A 838 9.36 -37.05 31.23
C LEU A 838 9.08 -36.58 32.67
N GLY A 839 8.06 -35.72 32.80
CA GLY A 839 7.36 -35.45 34.06
C GLY A 839 5.89 -35.76 33.89
N LEU A 840 5.32 -36.57 34.78
CA LEU A 840 3.89 -36.87 34.81
C LEU A 840 3.18 -35.68 35.47
N MET A 841 2.09 -35.17 34.87
CA MET A 841 1.12 -34.36 35.61
C MET A 841 -0.29 -34.55 35.08
N GLU A 842 -1.26 -34.38 35.97
CA GLU A 842 -2.60 -34.98 35.85
C GLU A 842 -3.56 -34.15 35.02
N THR A 843 -4.50 -34.85 34.37
CA THR A 843 -5.71 -34.24 33.80
C THR A 843 -6.53 -33.57 34.90
N ARG A 844 -6.54 -32.23 34.94
CA ARG A 844 -7.52 -31.46 35.72
C ARG A 844 -8.61 -30.94 34.80
N PHE A 845 -9.83 -31.40 35.03
CA PHE A 845 -11.03 -30.83 34.41
C PHE A 845 -11.17 -29.37 34.83
N LEU A 846 -11.34 -28.48 33.86
CA LEU A 846 -11.89 -27.15 34.07
C LEU A 846 -13.10 -26.98 33.14
N THR A 847 -14.26 -27.00 33.79
CA THR A 847 -15.57 -26.46 33.41
C THR A 847 -15.67 -25.71 32.08
N ALA A 848 -16.64 -26.12 31.25
CA ALA A 848 -17.03 -25.40 30.04
C ALA A 848 -17.44 -23.93 30.33
N PRO A 849 -17.14 -22.98 29.43
CA PRO A 849 -17.68 -21.63 29.51
C PRO A 849 -19.19 -21.63 29.28
N SER A 850 -19.95 -20.85 30.06
CA SER A 850 -21.36 -20.59 29.79
C SER A 850 -21.53 -19.67 28.58
N PRO A 851 -22.62 -19.81 27.79
CA PRO A 851 -22.88 -18.93 26.66
C PRO A 851 -23.16 -17.51 27.17
N VAL A 852 -22.23 -16.58 26.92
CA VAL A 852 -22.44 -15.15 27.17
C VAL A 852 -23.21 -14.58 25.99
N SER A 853 -24.49 -14.28 26.17
CA SER A 853 -25.32 -13.64 25.15
C SER A 853 -24.81 -12.24 24.84
N GLY A 854 -24.09 -12.10 23.73
CA GLY A 854 -23.63 -10.83 23.17
C GLY A 854 -23.14 -11.05 21.74
N LEU A 855 -23.93 -10.59 20.76
CA LEU A 855 -23.62 -10.74 19.33
C LEU A 855 -22.50 -9.80 18.91
N SER A 856 -21.26 -10.19 19.21
CA SER A 856 -20.05 -9.67 18.59
C SER A 856 -19.60 -10.68 17.53
N GLN A 857 -19.91 -10.42 16.26
CA GLN A 857 -19.26 -11.15 15.15
C GLN A 857 -17.72 -11.03 15.31
N PRO A 858 -16.95 -12.10 15.03
CA PRO A 858 -15.49 -12.01 15.06
C PRO A 858 -15.03 -10.99 14.01
N PRO A 859 -14.08 -10.09 14.33
CA PRO A 859 -13.71 -9.00 13.43
C PRO A 859 -13.08 -9.55 12.15
N CYS A 860 -13.78 -9.41 11.02
CA CYS A 860 -13.33 -9.90 9.73
C CYS A 860 -11.98 -9.27 9.33
N THR A 861 -10.99 -10.12 9.08
CA THR A 861 -9.60 -9.72 8.84
C THR A 861 -9.38 -9.19 7.41
N ILE A 862 -8.21 -8.63 7.17
CA ILE A 862 -7.80 -8.23 5.81
C ILE A 862 -7.77 -9.44 4.85
N PHE A 863 -7.43 -10.62 5.39
CA PHE A 863 -7.31 -11.85 4.63
C PHE A 863 -8.68 -12.42 4.32
N MET A 864 -9.63 -12.45 5.26
CA MET A 864 -10.98 -12.95 4.98
C MET A 864 -11.76 -12.05 4.01
N LYS A 865 -11.69 -10.71 4.15
CA LYS A 865 -12.24 -9.77 3.14
C LYS A 865 -11.65 -10.02 1.74
N THR A 866 -10.41 -10.48 1.67
CA THR A 866 -9.71 -10.78 0.40
C THR A 866 -10.02 -12.19 -0.12
N VAL A 867 -10.20 -13.18 0.76
CA VAL A 867 -10.70 -14.53 0.44
C VAL A 867 -12.07 -14.45 -0.21
N GLU A 868 -12.98 -13.63 0.32
CA GLU A 868 -14.30 -13.40 -0.29
C GLU A 868 -14.21 -12.91 -1.74
N PHE A 869 -13.37 -11.89 -1.99
CA PHE A 869 -13.13 -11.39 -3.36
C PHE A 869 -12.49 -12.46 -4.26
N LEU A 870 -11.48 -13.17 -3.77
CA LEU A 870 -10.71 -14.15 -4.52
C LEU A 870 -11.51 -15.40 -4.88
N MET A 871 -12.38 -15.87 -3.99
CA MET A 871 -13.32 -16.95 -4.28
C MET A 871 -14.33 -16.51 -5.35
N LYS A 872 -14.82 -15.27 -5.30
CA LYS A 872 -15.68 -14.67 -6.33
C LYS A 872 -15.01 -14.58 -7.71
N ALA A 873 -13.68 -14.58 -7.73
CA ALA A 873 -12.83 -14.59 -8.92
C ALA A 873 -12.35 -16.00 -9.33
N ASN A 874 -12.68 -17.05 -8.57
CA ASN A 874 -12.15 -18.41 -8.74
C ASN A 874 -10.61 -18.52 -8.63
N ALA A 875 -9.96 -17.54 -7.96
CA ALA A 875 -8.52 -17.36 -7.89
C ALA A 875 -7.85 -18.20 -6.78
N VAL A 876 -8.09 -19.52 -6.79
CA VAL A 876 -7.83 -20.46 -5.69
C VAL A 876 -6.38 -20.48 -5.16
N GLN A 877 -5.37 -20.15 -5.99
CA GLN A 877 -3.98 -20.01 -5.52
C GLN A 877 -3.85 -18.94 -4.43
N PHE A 878 -4.34 -17.73 -4.70
CA PHE A 878 -4.33 -16.63 -3.74
C PHE A 878 -5.26 -16.90 -2.54
N VAL A 879 -6.38 -17.61 -2.74
CA VAL A 879 -7.27 -18.02 -1.64
C VAL A 879 -6.51 -18.82 -0.61
N HIS A 880 -5.73 -19.83 -1.02
CA HIS A 880 -4.96 -20.63 -0.08
C HIS A 880 -3.85 -19.85 0.62
N MET A 881 -3.23 -18.88 -0.03
CA MET A 881 -2.25 -18.01 0.64
C MET A 881 -2.92 -17.11 1.69
N ALA A 882 -4.04 -16.47 1.36
CA ALA A 882 -4.78 -15.64 2.31
C ALA A 882 -5.33 -16.47 3.50
N LEU A 883 -5.82 -17.69 3.25
CA LEU A 883 -6.21 -18.63 4.31
C LEU A 883 -5.02 -19.07 5.18
N ALA A 884 -3.83 -19.29 4.58
CA ALA A 884 -2.63 -19.60 5.36
C ALA A 884 -2.23 -18.45 6.29
N HIS A 885 -2.31 -17.20 5.83
CA HIS A 885 -2.12 -16.02 6.68
C HIS A 885 -3.20 -15.90 7.77
N GLU A 886 -4.46 -16.24 7.48
CA GLU A 886 -5.54 -16.20 8.47
C GLU A 886 -5.25 -17.14 9.65
N LEU A 887 -4.77 -18.37 9.39
CA LEU A 887 -4.32 -19.28 10.45
C LEU A 887 -3.17 -18.71 11.29
N LEU A 888 -2.24 -17.97 10.67
CA LEU A 888 -1.07 -17.40 11.35
C LEU A 888 -1.39 -16.15 12.17
N ASN A 889 -2.47 -15.42 11.83
CA ASN A 889 -2.85 -14.17 12.51
C ASN A 889 -3.91 -14.38 13.63
N LEU A 890 -4.56 -15.55 13.72
CA LEU A 890 -5.65 -15.80 14.69
C LEU A 890 -5.19 -16.56 15.96
N PRO A 891 -5.11 -15.90 17.15
CA PRO A 891 -4.82 -16.58 18.41
C PRO A 891 -6.01 -17.43 18.95
N GLY A 892 -7.20 -17.27 18.37
CA GLY A 892 -8.43 -17.98 18.77
C GLY A 892 -8.71 -19.28 17.99
N GLY A 893 -7.83 -19.68 17.07
CA GLY A 893 -8.12 -20.75 16.11
C GLY A 893 -8.90 -20.27 14.89
N ALA A 894 -9.19 -21.20 13.97
CA ALA A 894 -9.84 -20.92 12.70
C ALA A 894 -11.33 -20.54 12.84
N SER A 895 -11.79 -19.57 12.04
CA SER A 895 -13.17 -19.08 12.04
C SER A 895 -14.12 -19.98 11.24
N CYS A 896 -15.44 -19.88 11.47
CA CYS A 896 -16.44 -20.57 10.64
C CYS A 896 -16.31 -20.18 9.15
N ALA A 897 -16.12 -18.88 8.86
CA ALA A 897 -15.90 -18.38 7.50
C ALA A 897 -14.63 -18.94 6.83
N TYR A 898 -13.55 -19.16 7.59
CA TYR A 898 -12.36 -19.87 7.11
C TYR A 898 -12.68 -21.32 6.70
N TYR A 899 -13.45 -22.05 7.52
CA TYR A 899 -13.84 -23.43 7.20
C TYR A 899 -14.84 -23.51 6.04
N LEU A 900 -15.73 -22.52 5.88
CA LEU A 900 -16.61 -22.39 4.71
C LEU A 900 -15.82 -22.15 3.42
N ALA A 901 -14.84 -21.23 3.45
CA ALA A 901 -13.95 -21.01 2.30
C ALA A 901 -13.13 -22.25 1.96
N LEU A 902 -12.61 -22.97 2.96
CA LEU A 902 -11.96 -24.27 2.74
C LEU A 902 -12.92 -25.31 2.17
N ALA A 903 -14.11 -25.48 2.76
CA ALA A 903 -15.11 -26.44 2.31
C ALA A 903 -15.48 -26.22 0.85
N GLN A 904 -15.67 -24.95 0.45
CA GLN A 904 -15.81 -24.57 -0.95
C GLN A 904 -14.56 -24.99 -1.74
N THR A 905 -13.34 -24.52 -1.43
CA THR A 905 -12.11 -24.90 -2.19
C THR A 905 -11.91 -26.43 -2.32
N ALA A 906 -12.37 -27.21 -1.36
CA ALA A 906 -12.38 -28.67 -1.40
C ALA A 906 -13.49 -29.23 -2.31
N LEU A 907 -14.72 -28.70 -2.25
CA LEU A 907 -15.81 -29.03 -3.18
C LEU A 907 -15.42 -28.73 -4.63
N LEU A 908 -14.70 -27.62 -4.86
CA LEU A 908 -14.20 -27.25 -6.20
C LEU A 908 -13.21 -28.31 -6.71
N ARG A 909 -12.42 -28.88 -5.80
CA ARG A 909 -11.44 -29.96 -6.05
C ARG A 909 -12.04 -31.36 -6.11
N GLU A 910 -13.36 -31.49 -6.01
CA GLU A 910 -14.08 -32.77 -5.85
C GLU A 910 -13.59 -33.59 -4.63
N ASP A 911 -12.93 -32.93 -3.68
CA ASP A 911 -12.34 -33.50 -2.46
C ASP A 911 -13.42 -33.58 -1.37
N PHE A 912 -14.43 -34.40 -1.65
CA PHE A 912 -15.65 -34.52 -0.84
C PHE A 912 -15.37 -34.92 0.62
N SER A 913 -14.26 -35.60 0.90
CA SER A 913 -13.85 -35.95 2.27
C SER A 913 -13.34 -34.74 3.05
N LYS A 914 -12.43 -33.93 2.48
CA LYS A 914 -11.99 -32.68 3.13
C LYS A 914 -13.12 -31.66 3.22
N CYS A 915 -14.01 -31.61 2.22
CA CYS A 915 -15.21 -30.77 2.26
C CYS A 915 -16.08 -31.13 3.48
N GLU A 916 -16.36 -32.41 3.69
CA GLU A 916 -17.13 -32.89 4.84
C GLU A 916 -16.43 -32.61 6.17
N GLU A 917 -15.11 -32.83 6.25
CA GLU A 917 -14.32 -32.50 7.45
C GLU A 917 -14.39 -31.01 7.79
N CYS A 918 -14.21 -30.13 6.81
CA CYS A 918 -14.28 -28.68 7.01
C CYS A 918 -15.68 -28.23 7.45
N LEU A 919 -16.75 -28.75 6.83
CA LEU A 919 -18.13 -28.45 7.23
C LEU A 919 -18.46 -29.00 8.62
N ARG A 920 -17.89 -30.15 9.02
CA ARG A 920 -18.07 -30.73 10.35
C ARG A 920 -17.47 -29.85 11.44
N GLU A 921 -16.32 -29.21 11.19
CA GLU A 921 -15.76 -28.22 12.11
C GLU A 921 -16.51 -26.87 12.05
N ALA A 922 -16.98 -26.44 10.87
CA ALA A 922 -17.82 -25.24 10.74
C ALA A 922 -19.10 -25.33 11.59
N VAL A 923 -19.83 -26.46 11.51
CA VAL A 923 -21.04 -26.72 12.33
C VAL A 923 -20.73 -26.71 13.84
N ARG A 924 -19.53 -27.13 14.26
CA ARG A 924 -19.13 -27.08 15.68
C ARG A 924 -18.88 -25.67 16.19
N ILE A 925 -18.42 -24.76 15.32
CA ILE A 925 -18.11 -23.37 15.66
C ILE A 925 -19.39 -22.53 15.62
N ASP A 926 -20.17 -22.65 14.55
CA ASP A 926 -21.40 -21.89 14.34
C ASP A 926 -22.45 -22.74 13.61
N TYR A 927 -23.30 -23.40 14.40
CA TYR A 927 -24.41 -24.21 13.90
C TYR A 927 -25.65 -23.37 13.49
N MET A 928 -25.63 -22.06 13.72
CA MET A 928 -26.72 -21.13 13.39
C MET A 928 -26.53 -20.46 12.01
N ASN A 929 -25.32 -20.55 11.44
CA ASN A 929 -25.01 -19.97 10.15
C ASN A 929 -25.75 -20.70 9.00
N PRO A 930 -26.62 -20.03 8.21
CA PRO A 930 -27.36 -20.68 7.14
C PRO A 930 -26.44 -21.20 6.02
N ASN A 931 -25.31 -20.54 5.78
CA ASN A 931 -24.35 -20.91 4.73
C ASN A 931 -23.69 -22.27 4.97
N VAL A 932 -23.53 -22.68 6.24
CA VAL A 932 -22.98 -24.00 6.60
C VAL A 932 -23.95 -25.11 6.20
N TRP A 933 -25.25 -24.91 6.45
CA TRP A 933 -26.29 -25.87 6.10
C TRP A 933 -26.55 -25.91 4.59
N ALA A 934 -26.52 -24.75 3.91
CA ALA A 934 -26.59 -24.67 2.45
C ALA A 934 -25.45 -25.46 1.78
N GLN A 935 -24.19 -25.21 2.19
CA GLN A 935 -23.03 -25.93 1.64
C GLN A 935 -23.05 -27.42 1.97
N LYS A 936 -23.52 -27.81 3.17
CA LYS A 936 -23.70 -29.23 3.51
C LYS A 936 -24.76 -29.89 2.63
N GLY A 937 -25.91 -29.23 2.42
CA GLY A 937 -26.95 -29.70 1.49
C GLY A 937 -26.40 -29.87 0.08
N HIS A 938 -25.61 -28.90 -0.42
CA HIS A 938 -24.95 -28.99 -1.73
C HIS A 938 -23.94 -30.14 -1.82
N LEU A 939 -23.18 -30.43 -0.74
CA LEU A 939 -22.27 -31.58 -0.67
C LEU A 939 -23.05 -32.91 -0.71
N CYS A 940 -24.12 -33.04 0.09
CA CYS A 940 -24.93 -34.27 0.15
C CYS A 940 -25.66 -34.51 -1.19
N TYR A 941 -26.19 -33.46 -1.81
CA TYR A 941 -26.78 -33.50 -3.16
C TYR A 941 -25.77 -33.98 -4.22
N LEU A 942 -24.53 -33.46 -4.19
CA LEU A 942 -23.47 -33.90 -5.12
C LEU A 942 -22.96 -35.33 -4.82
N LYS A 943 -23.07 -35.80 -3.58
CA LYS A 943 -22.89 -37.23 -3.20
C LYS A 943 -24.09 -38.11 -3.58
N LYS A 944 -25.22 -37.54 -3.98
CA LYS A 944 -26.53 -38.20 -4.20
C LYS A 944 -27.18 -38.77 -2.92
N ASP A 945 -26.86 -38.19 -1.77
CA ASP A 945 -27.63 -38.39 -0.54
C ASP A 945 -28.72 -37.31 -0.46
N PHE A 946 -29.85 -37.59 -1.10
CA PHE A 946 -30.96 -36.64 -1.19
C PHE A 946 -31.70 -36.47 0.15
N GLY A 947 -31.69 -37.48 1.02
CA GLY A 947 -32.31 -37.41 2.34
C GLY A 947 -31.58 -36.41 3.26
N GLU A 948 -30.26 -36.56 3.42
CA GLU A 948 -29.50 -35.59 4.22
C GLU A 948 -29.44 -34.20 3.55
N ALA A 949 -29.49 -34.14 2.21
CA ALA A 949 -29.58 -32.87 1.49
C ALA A 949 -30.91 -32.14 1.76
N LYS A 950 -32.04 -32.84 1.74
CA LYS A 950 -33.39 -32.32 2.03
C LYS A 950 -33.44 -31.70 3.43
N GLU A 951 -33.04 -32.46 4.46
CA GLU A 951 -32.96 -31.96 5.84
C GLU A 951 -32.07 -30.71 5.97
N CYS A 952 -30.93 -30.67 5.27
CA CYS A 952 -30.03 -29.51 5.31
C CYS A 952 -30.64 -28.28 4.61
N TYR A 953 -31.36 -28.45 3.50
CA TYR A 953 -32.01 -27.34 2.79
C TYR A 953 -33.25 -26.81 3.53
N GLU A 954 -34.13 -27.69 4.03
CA GLU A 954 -35.27 -27.31 4.87
C GLU A 954 -34.79 -26.54 6.12
N ARG A 955 -33.71 -27.03 6.76
CA ARG A 955 -33.07 -26.33 7.87
C ARG A 955 -32.45 -24.98 7.48
N THR A 956 -31.91 -24.85 6.27
CA THR A 956 -31.38 -23.57 5.75
C THR A 956 -32.50 -22.54 5.63
N ILE A 957 -33.64 -22.94 5.08
CA ILE A 957 -34.84 -22.08 4.91
C ILE A 957 -35.50 -21.74 6.26
N GLY A 958 -35.26 -22.53 7.30
CA GLY A 958 -35.74 -22.28 8.67
C GLY A 958 -35.00 -21.21 9.47
N PHE A 959 -33.94 -20.59 8.94
CA PHE A 959 -33.22 -19.50 9.60
C PHE A 959 -33.84 -18.11 9.32
N VAL A 960 -33.43 -17.12 10.11
CA VAL A 960 -33.89 -15.71 9.99
C VAL A 960 -33.01 -14.90 9.03
N GLU A 961 -31.78 -15.35 8.79
CA GLU A 961 -30.87 -14.80 7.79
C GLU A 961 -30.83 -15.74 6.57
N ASP A 962 -30.88 -15.17 5.36
CA ASP A 962 -30.74 -15.93 4.12
C ASP A 962 -29.29 -16.41 3.91
N ALA A 963 -29.13 -17.59 3.28
CA ALA A 963 -27.82 -18.01 2.76
C ALA A 963 -27.42 -17.18 1.51
N ALA A 964 -26.12 -17.12 1.21
CA ALA A 964 -25.63 -16.47 -0.01
C ALA A 964 -26.22 -17.06 -1.31
N ASP A 965 -26.54 -18.37 -1.27
CA ASP A 965 -26.88 -19.19 -2.43
C ASP A 965 -28.34 -19.73 -2.40
N MET A 966 -29.28 -19.01 -1.75
CA MET A 966 -30.68 -19.46 -1.59
C MET A 966 -31.37 -19.91 -2.89
N HIS A 967 -31.02 -19.33 -4.04
CA HIS A 967 -31.54 -19.77 -5.34
C HIS A 967 -31.20 -21.25 -5.65
N LEU A 968 -29.94 -21.67 -5.41
CA LEU A 968 -29.50 -23.05 -5.59
C LEU A 968 -30.08 -23.99 -4.53
N VAL A 969 -30.33 -23.49 -3.31
CA VAL A 969 -31.05 -24.22 -2.26
C VAL A 969 -32.49 -24.51 -2.69
N TYR A 970 -33.23 -23.50 -3.15
CA TYR A 970 -34.62 -23.69 -3.61
C TYR A 970 -34.72 -24.59 -4.85
N LEU A 971 -33.83 -24.44 -5.84
CA LEU A 971 -33.82 -25.30 -7.03
C LEU A 971 -33.55 -26.76 -6.68
N ARG A 972 -32.54 -27.03 -5.84
CA ARG A 972 -32.15 -28.41 -5.47
C ARG A 972 -33.10 -29.07 -4.48
N LEU A 973 -33.76 -28.29 -3.61
CA LEU A 973 -34.85 -28.80 -2.78
C LEU A 973 -36.10 -29.09 -3.63
N GLY A 974 -36.42 -28.20 -4.57
CA GLY A 974 -37.52 -28.39 -5.52
C GLY A 974 -37.33 -29.62 -6.42
N SER A 975 -36.10 -29.90 -6.88
CA SER A 975 -35.83 -31.13 -7.65
C SER A 975 -35.99 -32.39 -6.81
N ILE A 976 -35.59 -32.38 -5.53
CA ILE A 976 -35.84 -33.50 -4.60
C ILE A 976 -37.35 -33.76 -4.43
N TYR A 977 -38.16 -32.74 -4.09
CA TYR A 977 -39.61 -32.91 -3.97
C TYR A 977 -40.26 -33.41 -5.27
N LEU A 978 -39.79 -32.96 -6.45
CA LEU A 978 -40.29 -33.42 -7.75
C LEU A 978 -39.91 -34.88 -8.07
N GLU A 979 -38.74 -35.35 -7.65
CA GLU A 979 -38.33 -36.77 -7.78
C GLU A 979 -39.10 -37.67 -6.78
N GLU A 980 -39.34 -37.19 -5.56
CA GLU A 980 -40.10 -37.88 -4.50
C GLU A 980 -41.63 -37.83 -4.73
N LYS A 981 -42.12 -36.86 -5.51
CA LYS A 981 -43.52 -36.57 -5.86
C LYS A 981 -44.38 -36.07 -4.69
N GLU A 982 -43.80 -35.18 -3.89
CA GLU A 982 -44.49 -34.45 -2.80
C GLU A 982 -45.11 -33.13 -3.26
#